data_AF-A0A977K848-F1
#
_entry.id   AF-A0A977K848-F1
#
_cell.length_a   1.000
_cell.length_b   1.000
_cell.length_c   1.000
_cell.angle_alpha   90.00
_cell.angle_beta   90.00
_cell.angle_gamma   90.00
#
_symmetry.space_group_name_H-M   'P 1'
#
loop_
_entity.id
_entity.type
_entity.pdbx_description
1 polymer ?
#
loop_
_entity_poly.entity_id
_entity_poly.type
_entity_poly.pdbx_seq_one_letter_code
_entity_poly.pdbx_strand_id
1 'polypeptide(L)'
;MESFFCNRTFDKGEMRKLIQWFLINYGTARTAKLVDRLKTLGFHYATKAGISLGLEDLKIPPIKTRLLKNAEIKIEENEERFLSGKITAVEKLQKVIDVWNTTNELLKNEVIVNFRQTDLLNPVYMMAFSGARGNISQVRQLVGMRGLMADSQGEIIDLPIKSNFREGLNVTEYLISCYGARKGLVDTALRTANSGYLTRRLVDVAQSVIINKTDCGTYHGILISPLIKNKKTYISIEKRLIGRVLAKDIYDDQKRKLIASRGQDICSYLAPKILQKTKQKIYVRSPLTCESNRCICQLCYGWSLAHGRLAQIGEAVGIIAAQSIGEPGTQLTMRTFHTGGVFAGNVADRIYAPHDGILEYFSDSGGKTIRTQYGEDVFFTFTEKKLFIKETELNTSTLTLPRYTIIFIKPGQKIFAKQIIAEMSSIAEIMPNSDKSDWVEASKEVKTDVGGQIYFDNLITVQQRNSSDKLQEINKSQNVTKVKENGLIWVLNGNLLSFLTIFKKLSVKHHKRYMLSEQDSLTNHKFKIFTSTRPHKNFKPKPGLTQIPTQTVTNLITYNSKYPLNNLEEISMNKETLFKYQDYTKIFNVQINLHHVHKLKRRMKIGSQQNKIKLIRKNKLTKFTRKYKKPTTRESYYLETHENITFNIQKTKKKELKVVRTDHTMTRKKKQYCQYEEITVLNSNKQCLTHNDKNQVIFNTQRRPLNVKIGDLIYKGYEIAKGVRSTQSGQIISIQAGQIILRKGIPNLASENTLVGVNNRDLIAKNNFLFHLVYKKPKTGDIVQGLPKIEELLEARRTKDLQPIIDNPHEKLKQQFDFYKQKYDNATATRKSAEKIQQFLVNGIQLVYQSQGIEISDKHIEIIVKQMTSKVLIEEGGETSLLSGEVIEINRIEKINKNIIKKAKYQPILLGITKASLNTESFISAASFQETTRVLIQAAIEGKTDWLYGLKENVILGRLIPAGTGFKTKEKLSQQSQNKEINSILDI
;
A
#
# COMPACT_ATOMS: atom_id res chain seq x y z
N MET A 1 44.82 -32.75 -28.63
CA MET A 1 43.86 -31.74 -28.16
C MET A 1 44.43 -31.14 -26.89
N GLU A 2 44.54 -29.81 -26.80
CA GLU A 2 44.94 -29.16 -25.55
C GLU A 2 43.82 -29.28 -24.51
N SER A 3 44.16 -29.74 -23.31
CA SER A 3 43.21 -29.89 -22.21
C SER A 3 43.00 -28.55 -21.50
N PHE A 4 41.98 -27.80 -21.93
CA PHE A 4 41.67 -26.48 -21.38
C PHE A 4 41.25 -26.54 -19.89
N PHE A 5 42.20 -26.24 -19.00
CA PHE A 5 41.98 -26.26 -17.55
C PHE A 5 41.35 -24.96 -17.05
N CYS A 6 40.18 -25.06 -16.41
CA CYS A 6 39.46 -23.93 -15.81
C CYS A 6 39.69 -23.88 -14.29
N ASN A 7 40.67 -23.10 -13.83
CA ASN A 7 40.87 -22.85 -12.40
C ASN A 7 39.83 -21.83 -11.85
N ARG A 8 38.57 -22.25 -11.73
CA ARG A 8 37.45 -21.42 -11.24
C ARG A 8 36.27 -22.27 -10.78
N THR A 9 35.56 -21.80 -9.76
CA THR A 9 34.35 -22.44 -9.22
C THR A 9 33.17 -22.33 -10.20
N PHE A 10 32.46 -23.44 -10.42
CA PHE A 10 31.31 -23.50 -11.34
C PHE A 10 29.99 -23.38 -10.59
N ASP A 11 29.61 -22.15 -10.26
CA ASP A 11 28.26 -21.84 -9.77
C ASP A 11 27.23 -22.06 -10.88
N LYS A 12 25.94 -22.16 -10.51
CA LYS A 12 24.81 -22.26 -11.44
C LYS A 12 24.77 -21.17 -12.53
N GLY A 13 25.33 -19.99 -12.23
CA GLY A 13 25.54 -18.90 -13.20
C GLY A 13 26.61 -19.23 -14.24
N GLU A 14 27.80 -19.64 -13.80
CA GLU A 14 28.91 -19.99 -14.70
C GLU A 14 28.63 -21.27 -15.50
N MET A 15 27.96 -22.26 -14.89
CA MET A 15 27.50 -23.45 -15.61
C MET A 15 26.52 -23.10 -16.73
N ARG A 16 25.61 -22.13 -16.52
CA ARG A 16 24.74 -21.62 -17.59
C ARG A 16 25.55 -20.93 -18.70
N LYS A 17 26.55 -20.10 -18.35
CA LYS A 17 27.44 -19.46 -19.34
C LYS A 17 28.23 -20.49 -20.15
N LEU A 18 28.74 -21.54 -19.51
CA LEU A 18 29.47 -22.63 -20.16
C LEU A 18 28.58 -23.36 -21.18
N ILE A 19 27.36 -23.74 -20.78
CA ILE A 19 26.38 -24.38 -21.66
C ILE A 19 25.99 -23.45 -22.82
N GLN A 20 25.79 -22.15 -22.56
CA GLN A 20 25.49 -21.15 -23.60
C GLN A 20 26.65 -20.98 -24.60
N TRP A 21 27.89 -20.87 -24.13
CA TRP A 21 29.08 -20.78 -24.97
C TRP A 21 29.26 -22.04 -25.84
N PHE A 22 29.07 -23.22 -25.25
CA PHE A 22 29.18 -24.48 -25.96
C PHE A 22 28.05 -24.66 -27.00
N LEU A 23 26.83 -24.19 -26.69
CA LEU A 23 25.69 -24.19 -27.62
C LEU A 23 25.94 -23.30 -28.84
N ILE A 24 26.54 -22.12 -28.64
CA ILE A 24 26.87 -21.18 -29.72
C ILE A 24 27.97 -21.75 -30.62
N ASN A 25 29.01 -22.39 -30.05
CA ASN A 25 30.20 -22.81 -30.80
C ASN A 25 30.09 -24.23 -31.40
N TYR A 26 29.37 -25.16 -30.74
CA TYR A 26 29.35 -26.58 -31.11
C TYR A 26 27.95 -27.14 -31.39
N GLY A 27 26.89 -26.34 -31.21
CA GLY A 27 25.52 -26.69 -31.57
C GLY A 27 24.81 -27.66 -30.61
N THR A 28 23.49 -27.77 -30.80
CA THR A 28 22.54 -28.45 -29.89
C THR A 28 22.93 -29.90 -29.59
N ALA A 29 23.21 -30.72 -30.60
CA ALA A 29 23.46 -32.15 -30.44
C ALA A 29 24.73 -32.45 -29.59
N ARG A 30 25.81 -31.68 -29.80
CA ARG A 30 27.02 -31.81 -28.98
C ARG A 30 26.78 -31.29 -27.57
N THR A 31 26.01 -30.20 -27.43
CA THR A 31 25.65 -29.62 -26.12
C THR A 31 24.83 -30.60 -25.28
N ALA A 32 23.87 -31.31 -25.87
CA ALA A 32 23.08 -32.33 -25.17
C ALA A 32 23.98 -33.44 -24.60
N LYS A 33 24.93 -33.96 -25.40
CA LYS A 33 25.89 -34.99 -24.95
C LYS A 33 26.86 -34.47 -23.88
N LEU A 34 27.21 -33.18 -23.89
CA LEU A 34 27.99 -32.54 -22.83
C LEU A 34 27.16 -32.42 -21.53
N VAL A 35 25.94 -31.89 -21.61
CA VAL A 35 25.06 -31.70 -20.44
C VAL A 35 24.72 -33.04 -19.78
N ASP A 36 24.50 -34.10 -20.55
CA ASP A 36 24.25 -35.43 -20.00
C ASP A 36 25.46 -36.01 -19.26
N ARG A 37 26.68 -35.80 -19.78
CA ARG A 37 27.93 -36.15 -19.10
C ARG A 37 28.18 -35.31 -17.84
N LEU A 38 27.86 -34.02 -17.87
CA LEU A 38 27.94 -33.13 -16.70
C LEU A 38 26.92 -33.53 -15.63
N LYS A 39 25.73 -34.02 -16.02
CA LYS A 39 24.72 -34.59 -15.13
C LYS A 39 25.23 -35.86 -14.43
N THR A 40 25.76 -36.83 -15.18
CA THR A 40 26.27 -38.09 -14.57
C THR A 40 27.50 -37.85 -13.70
N LEU A 41 28.43 -37.00 -14.14
CA LEU A 41 29.60 -36.58 -13.35
C LEU A 41 29.16 -35.83 -12.08
N GLY A 42 28.21 -34.92 -12.20
CA GLY A 42 27.65 -34.16 -11.08
C GLY A 42 27.00 -35.06 -10.02
N PHE A 43 26.19 -36.05 -10.43
CA PHE A 43 25.61 -37.02 -9.49
C PHE A 43 26.68 -37.90 -8.83
N HIS A 44 27.69 -38.36 -9.57
CA HIS A 44 28.78 -39.16 -9.00
C HIS A 44 29.55 -38.39 -7.91
N TYR A 45 30.00 -37.16 -8.22
CA TYR A 45 30.72 -36.35 -7.24
C TYR A 45 29.84 -35.83 -6.09
N ALA A 46 28.56 -35.52 -6.33
CA ALA A 46 27.61 -35.17 -5.26
C ALA A 46 27.40 -36.35 -4.28
N THR A 47 27.31 -37.57 -4.80
CA THR A 47 27.21 -38.80 -3.98
C THR A 47 28.50 -39.01 -3.18
N LYS A 48 29.67 -38.90 -3.83
CA LYS A 48 30.98 -39.03 -3.17
C LYS A 48 31.25 -37.94 -2.13
N ALA A 49 30.70 -36.74 -2.31
CA ALA A 49 30.84 -35.63 -1.36
C ALA A 49 29.96 -35.76 -0.11
N GLY A 50 28.94 -36.63 -0.11
CA GLY A 50 28.15 -36.97 1.08
C GLY A 50 27.47 -35.80 1.78
N ILE A 51 27.14 -34.72 1.06
CA ILE A 51 26.72 -33.43 1.65
C ILE A 51 25.38 -33.59 2.39
N SER A 52 25.46 -33.67 3.72
CA SER A 52 24.33 -33.65 4.65
C SER A 52 24.06 -32.22 5.16
N LEU A 53 23.08 -32.06 6.05
CA LEU A 53 22.82 -30.80 6.75
C LEU A 53 22.39 -31.10 8.19
N GLY A 54 23.22 -30.72 9.15
CA GLY A 54 22.99 -30.87 10.58
C GLY A 54 22.54 -29.57 11.27
N LEU A 55 22.22 -29.68 12.56
CA LEU A 55 21.89 -28.51 13.39
C LEU A 55 23.12 -27.62 13.64
N GLU A 56 24.31 -28.22 13.68
CA GLU A 56 25.56 -27.52 13.97
C GLU A 56 25.97 -26.56 12.85
N ASP A 57 25.73 -26.94 11.58
CA ASP A 57 26.04 -26.18 10.37
C ASP A 57 25.41 -24.78 10.35
N LEU A 58 24.30 -24.59 11.06
CA LEU A 58 23.55 -23.34 11.15
C LEU A 58 24.26 -22.33 12.09
N LYS A 59 25.55 -22.05 11.84
CA LYS A 59 26.49 -21.30 12.71
C LYS A 59 26.07 -19.82 12.89
N ILE A 60 25.36 -19.52 13.99
CA ILE A 60 24.83 -18.17 14.31
C ILE A 60 25.99 -17.17 14.47
N PRO A 61 25.98 -15.99 13.80
CA PRO A 61 27.06 -15.02 13.92
C PRO A 61 27.03 -14.35 15.31
N PRO A 62 28.13 -14.36 16.08
CA PRO A 62 28.14 -13.87 17.47
C PRO A 62 27.79 -12.37 17.58
N ILE A 63 28.10 -11.60 16.53
CA ILE A 63 27.80 -10.16 16.45
C ILE A 63 26.29 -9.84 16.42
N LYS A 64 25.41 -10.83 16.17
CA LYS A 64 23.95 -10.70 16.26
C LYS A 64 23.51 -10.01 17.56
N THR A 65 24.05 -10.46 18.69
CA THR A 65 23.69 -9.95 20.03
C THR A 65 24.00 -8.46 20.19
N ARG A 66 25.13 -7.99 19.63
CA ARG A 66 25.55 -6.59 19.61
C ARG A 66 24.68 -5.76 18.65
N LEU A 67 24.36 -6.30 17.48
CA LEU A 67 23.48 -5.63 16.52
C LEU A 67 22.06 -5.42 17.06
N LEU A 68 21.49 -6.43 17.74
CA LEU A 68 20.17 -6.32 18.37
C LEU A 68 20.16 -5.27 19.48
N LYS A 69 21.13 -5.28 20.41
CA LYS A 69 21.25 -4.24 21.46
C LYS A 69 21.41 -2.84 20.87
N ASN A 70 22.23 -2.69 19.81
CA ASN A 70 22.40 -1.42 19.11
C ASN A 70 21.13 -0.94 18.39
N ALA A 71 20.20 -1.84 18.03
CA ALA A 71 18.90 -1.49 17.48
C ALA A 71 17.90 -1.10 18.58
N GLU A 72 17.91 -1.83 19.70
CA GLU A 72 17.07 -1.59 20.88
C GLU A 72 17.33 -0.19 21.48
N ILE A 73 18.60 0.17 21.72
CA ILE A 73 18.98 1.51 22.21
C ILE A 73 18.45 2.63 21.28
N LYS A 74 18.57 2.46 19.95
CA LYS A 74 18.05 3.43 18.97
C LYS A 74 16.53 3.53 18.95
N ILE A 75 15.83 2.48 19.37
CA ILE A 75 14.37 2.47 19.52
C ILE A 75 13.98 3.16 20.83
N GLU A 76 14.68 2.91 21.93
CA GLU A 76 14.50 3.61 23.21
C GLU A 76 14.72 5.13 23.06
N GLU A 77 15.80 5.56 22.39
CA GLU A 77 16.03 6.98 22.03
C GLU A 77 14.86 7.57 21.23
N ASN A 78 14.27 6.79 20.33
CA ASN A 78 13.13 7.19 19.51
C ASN A 78 11.81 7.24 20.31
N GLU A 79 11.66 6.36 21.31
CA GLU A 79 10.56 6.43 22.29
C GLU A 79 10.69 7.68 23.17
N GLU A 80 11.90 8.06 23.59
CA GLU A 80 12.12 9.31 24.33
C GLU A 80 11.79 10.56 23.48
N ARG A 81 12.13 10.55 22.19
CA ARG A 81 11.72 11.61 21.23
C ARG A 81 10.20 11.69 21.09
N PHE A 82 9.50 10.55 21.10
CA PHE A 82 8.03 10.51 21.08
C PHE A 82 7.41 11.02 22.39
N LEU A 83 7.88 10.56 23.55
CA LEU A 83 7.40 10.97 24.88
C LEU A 83 7.72 12.44 25.23
N SER A 84 8.65 13.05 24.50
CA SER A 84 8.94 14.49 24.54
C SER A 84 8.26 15.29 23.41
N GLY A 85 7.35 14.68 22.65
CA GLY A 85 6.52 15.37 21.64
C GLY A 85 7.28 15.81 20.38
N LYS A 86 8.51 15.35 20.15
CA LYS A 86 9.36 15.81 19.04
C LYS A 86 9.04 15.14 17.70
N ILE A 87 8.36 14.00 17.73
CA ILE A 87 8.00 13.19 16.56
C ILE A 87 6.55 12.69 16.63
N THR A 88 5.93 12.44 15.47
CA THR A 88 4.56 11.92 15.37
C THR A 88 4.48 10.40 15.56
N ALA A 89 3.27 9.88 15.78
CA ALA A 89 2.99 8.44 15.86
C ALA A 89 3.09 7.69 14.51
N VAL A 90 3.37 8.41 13.41
CA VAL A 90 3.73 7.84 12.10
C VAL A 90 5.25 7.82 11.94
N GLU A 91 5.92 8.95 12.20
CA GLU A 91 7.39 9.07 12.18
C GLU A 91 8.06 8.04 13.11
N LYS A 92 7.51 7.83 14.33
CA LYS A 92 7.97 6.79 15.26
C LYS A 92 7.98 5.41 14.60
N LEU A 93 6.86 5.04 13.96
CA LEU A 93 6.65 3.71 13.37
C LEU A 93 7.55 3.49 12.15
N GLN A 94 7.71 4.51 11.28
CA GLN A 94 8.65 4.45 10.15
C GLN A 94 10.09 4.27 10.64
N LYS A 95 10.55 5.06 11.62
CA LYS A 95 11.89 4.95 12.18
C LYS A 95 12.16 3.58 12.82
N VAL A 96 11.20 3.00 13.53
CA VAL A 96 11.30 1.63 14.10
C VAL A 96 11.45 0.59 12.99
N ILE A 97 10.61 0.66 11.95
CA ILE A 97 10.68 -0.25 10.80
C ILE A 97 12.06 -0.16 10.12
N ASP A 98 12.57 1.05 9.88
CA ASP A 98 13.83 1.23 9.16
C ASP A 98 15.09 0.92 10.00
N VAL A 99 15.03 1.07 11.32
CA VAL A 99 16.05 0.54 12.24
C VAL A 99 16.11 -0.98 12.16
N TRP A 100 14.96 -1.67 12.20
CA TRP A 100 14.93 -3.13 12.07
C TRP A 100 15.35 -3.60 10.68
N ASN A 101 14.93 -2.93 9.60
CA ASN A 101 15.35 -3.23 8.22
C ASN A 101 16.86 -3.08 8.05
N THR A 102 17.43 -1.97 8.50
CA THR A 102 18.88 -1.72 8.44
C THR A 102 19.63 -2.81 9.21
N THR A 103 19.18 -3.16 10.42
CA THR A 103 19.75 -4.27 11.19
C THR A 103 19.62 -5.62 10.48
N ASN A 104 18.51 -5.88 9.78
CA ASN A 104 18.26 -7.13 9.05
C ASN A 104 19.15 -7.29 7.81
N GLU A 105 19.48 -6.21 7.11
CA GLU A 105 20.40 -6.22 5.96
C GLU A 105 21.87 -6.21 6.39
N LEU A 106 22.23 -5.49 7.46
CA LEU A 106 23.55 -5.60 8.08
C LEU A 106 23.82 -7.05 8.53
N LEU A 107 22.90 -7.63 9.29
CA LEU A 107 23.01 -9.01 9.77
C LEU A 107 23.09 -10.01 8.61
N LYS A 108 22.40 -9.75 7.48
CA LYS A 108 22.50 -10.57 6.26
C LYS A 108 23.94 -10.64 5.73
N ASN A 109 24.67 -9.53 5.78
CA ASN A 109 26.06 -9.45 5.36
C ASN A 109 27.00 -10.10 6.40
N GLU A 110 26.76 -9.88 7.69
CA GLU A 110 27.52 -10.52 8.78
C GLU A 110 27.41 -12.05 8.74
N VAL A 111 26.25 -12.62 8.39
CA VAL A 111 26.11 -14.08 8.18
C VAL A 111 27.06 -14.59 7.08
N ILE A 112 27.22 -13.83 5.98
CA ILE A 112 28.13 -14.19 4.88
C ILE A 112 29.60 -14.10 5.31
N VAL A 113 29.96 -13.07 6.08
CA VAL A 113 31.31 -12.91 6.63
C VAL A 113 31.63 -14.03 7.62
N ASN A 114 30.70 -14.37 8.52
CA ASN A 114 30.85 -15.42 9.52
C ASN A 114 31.11 -16.79 8.88
N PHE A 115 30.37 -17.19 7.84
CA PHE A 115 30.66 -18.43 7.12
C PHE A 115 32.04 -18.40 6.46
N ARG A 116 32.42 -17.29 5.78
CA ARG A 116 33.74 -17.17 5.13
C ARG A 116 34.92 -17.21 6.11
N GLN A 117 34.73 -16.76 7.35
CA GLN A 117 35.75 -16.77 8.40
C GLN A 117 35.82 -18.10 9.16
N THR A 118 34.68 -18.78 9.34
CA THR A 118 34.62 -20.00 10.16
C THR A 118 34.75 -21.28 9.34
N ASP A 119 34.11 -21.37 8.17
CA ASP A 119 33.93 -22.62 7.43
C ASP A 119 33.35 -22.39 6.02
N LEU A 120 34.22 -22.46 5.01
CA LEU A 120 33.86 -22.34 3.58
C LEU A 120 33.25 -23.63 3.00
N LEU A 121 33.41 -24.78 3.67
CA LEU A 121 32.88 -26.08 3.26
C LEU A 121 31.54 -26.42 3.94
N ASN A 122 31.03 -25.51 4.76
CA ASN A 122 29.74 -25.61 5.41
C ASN A 122 28.62 -25.91 4.38
N PRO A 123 27.82 -26.98 4.57
CA PRO A 123 26.78 -27.36 3.62
C PRO A 123 25.77 -26.26 3.28
N VAL A 124 25.39 -25.44 4.27
CA VAL A 124 24.42 -24.34 4.11
C VAL A 124 25.02 -23.23 3.24
N TYR A 125 26.30 -22.92 3.43
CA TYR A 125 27.05 -21.99 2.59
C TYR A 125 27.18 -22.53 1.16
N MET A 126 27.63 -23.79 0.99
CA MET A 126 27.81 -24.43 -0.31
C MET A 126 26.52 -24.46 -1.13
N MET A 127 25.39 -24.89 -0.55
CA MET A 127 24.11 -24.97 -1.27
C MET A 127 23.59 -23.59 -1.72
N ALA A 128 23.75 -22.57 -0.87
CA ALA A 128 23.25 -21.23 -1.15
C ALA A 128 24.14 -20.43 -2.11
N PHE A 129 25.47 -20.51 -2.00
CA PHE A 129 26.40 -19.76 -2.85
C PHE A 129 26.55 -20.36 -4.25
N SER A 130 26.57 -21.68 -4.39
CA SER A 130 26.51 -22.34 -5.71
C SER A 130 25.20 -22.06 -6.47
N GLY A 131 24.17 -21.59 -5.77
CA GLY A 131 22.81 -21.39 -6.28
C GLY A 131 22.04 -22.70 -6.50
N ALA A 132 22.54 -23.83 -6.00
CA ALA A 132 21.91 -25.14 -6.12
C ALA A 132 20.52 -25.14 -5.45
N ARG A 133 20.47 -24.79 -4.16
CA ARG A 133 19.22 -24.66 -3.38
C ARG A 133 19.39 -23.66 -2.24
N GLY A 134 18.36 -22.84 -2.03
CA GLY A 134 18.36 -21.79 -1.01
C GLY A 134 18.78 -20.42 -1.54
N ASN A 135 18.37 -19.39 -0.81
CA ASN A 135 18.72 -17.99 -1.03
C ASN A 135 19.38 -17.46 0.26
N ILE A 136 20.35 -16.55 0.17
CA ILE A 136 20.94 -15.84 1.33
C ILE A 136 19.83 -15.29 2.26
N SER A 137 18.73 -14.78 1.71
CA SER A 137 17.57 -14.29 2.47
C SER A 137 16.82 -15.36 3.26
N GLN A 138 16.96 -16.64 2.90
CA GLN A 138 16.43 -17.79 3.64
C GLN A 138 17.45 -18.29 4.68
N VAL A 139 18.74 -18.34 4.32
CA VAL A 139 19.84 -18.65 5.27
C VAL A 139 19.83 -17.67 6.44
N ARG A 140 19.55 -16.38 6.19
CA ARG A 140 19.33 -15.36 7.23
C ARG A 140 18.20 -15.73 8.20
N GLN A 141 17.10 -16.34 7.76
CA GLN A 141 16.00 -16.74 8.65
C GLN A 141 16.36 -17.96 9.50
N LEU A 142 17.21 -18.87 8.98
CA LEU A 142 17.67 -20.04 9.69
C LEU A 142 18.71 -19.69 10.79
N VAL A 143 19.66 -18.82 10.46
CA VAL A 143 20.91 -18.59 11.23
C VAL A 143 20.99 -17.19 11.84
N GLY A 144 20.25 -16.23 11.28
CA GLY A 144 20.33 -14.81 11.61
C GLY A 144 19.19 -14.34 12.51
N MET A 145 18.22 -13.65 11.92
CA MET A 145 16.90 -13.38 12.51
C MET A 145 15.84 -13.40 11.42
N ARG A 146 14.57 -13.60 11.79
CA ARG A 146 13.47 -13.65 10.81
C ARG A 146 12.92 -12.27 10.42
N GLY A 147 12.96 -11.29 11.33
CA GLY A 147 12.67 -9.87 11.04
C GLY A 147 11.18 -9.48 11.10
N LEU A 148 10.83 -8.37 10.42
CA LEU A 148 9.47 -7.80 10.40
C LEU A 148 8.52 -8.60 9.49
N MET A 149 7.34 -8.92 10.00
CA MET A 149 6.26 -9.58 9.24
C MET A 149 5.15 -8.59 8.88
N ALA A 150 4.40 -8.88 7.82
CA ALA A 150 3.15 -8.20 7.50
C ALA A 150 1.91 -8.98 8.00
N ASP A 151 0.84 -8.26 8.31
CA ASP A 151 -0.45 -8.81 8.73
C ASP A 151 -1.31 -9.32 7.54
N SER A 152 -2.52 -9.80 7.86
CA SER A 152 -3.60 -10.10 6.91
C SER A 152 -3.90 -9.01 5.87
N GLN A 153 -3.96 -7.73 6.25
CA GLN A 153 -4.21 -6.60 5.35
C GLN A 153 -2.96 -6.23 4.55
N GLY A 154 -1.77 -6.42 5.14
CA GLY A 154 -0.48 -6.03 4.57
C GLY A 154 0.16 -4.84 5.30
N GLU A 155 -0.29 -4.53 6.50
CA GLU A 155 0.40 -3.59 7.38
C GLU A 155 1.59 -4.29 8.05
N ILE A 156 2.70 -3.55 8.23
CA ILE A 156 3.91 -4.09 8.85
C ILE A 156 3.73 -4.06 10.36
N ILE A 157 3.89 -5.21 11.00
CA ILE A 157 3.84 -5.36 12.46
C ILE A 157 5.14 -4.78 13.03
N ASP A 158 5.04 -3.88 14.01
CA ASP A 158 6.16 -3.15 14.62
C ASP A 158 7.03 -4.02 15.56
N LEU A 159 6.49 -5.15 16.01
CA LEU A 159 7.19 -6.22 16.72
C LEU A 159 7.88 -7.18 15.72
N PRO A 160 9.22 -7.13 15.57
CA PRO A 160 9.95 -8.10 14.74
C PRO A 160 10.11 -9.44 15.45
N ILE A 161 10.31 -10.50 14.66
CA ILE A 161 10.80 -11.79 15.13
C ILE A 161 12.33 -11.70 15.24
N LYS A 162 12.85 -11.63 16.47
CA LYS A 162 14.29 -11.49 16.77
C LYS A 162 15.01 -12.83 16.73
N SER A 163 14.26 -13.90 16.99
CA SER A 163 14.72 -15.29 16.90
C SER A 163 14.99 -15.73 15.45
N ASN A 164 15.68 -16.87 15.32
CA ASN A 164 15.85 -17.62 14.07
C ASN A 164 15.39 -19.07 14.25
N PHE A 165 15.36 -19.84 13.16
CA PHE A 165 14.88 -21.23 13.23
C PHE A 165 15.82 -22.19 13.99
N ARG A 166 17.10 -21.86 14.25
CA ARG A 166 17.98 -22.64 15.14
C ARG A 166 17.69 -22.39 16.62
N GLU A 167 17.37 -21.15 16.98
CA GLU A 167 17.01 -20.73 18.34
C GLU A 167 15.58 -21.15 18.75
N GLY A 168 14.69 -21.27 17.77
CA GLY A 168 13.27 -21.52 17.97
C GLY A 168 12.46 -20.23 18.09
N LEU A 169 11.16 -20.29 17.79
CA LEU A 169 10.25 -19.14 17.82
C LEU A 169 9.35 -19.20 19.05
N ASN A 170 9.17 -18.07 19.75
CA ASN A 170 8.16 -17.99 20.82
C ASN A 170 6.74 -18.09 20.25
N VAL A 171 5.76 -18.47 21.09
CA VAL A 171 4.34 -18.61 20.67
C VAL A 171 3.80 -17.35 19.99
N THR A 172 4.17 -16.16 20.48
CA THR A 172 3.82 -14.87 19.89
C THR A 172 4.49 -14.63 18.53
N GLU A 173 5.79 -14.89 18.42
CA GLU A 173 6.56 -14.79 17.17
C GLU A 173 6.04 -15.77 16.11
N TYR A 174 5.69 -17.00 16.53
CA TYR A 174 5.09 -18.02 15.68
C TYR A 174 3.71 -17.58 15.15
N LEU A 175 2.84 -17.03 16.02
CA LEU A 175 1.53 -16.51 15.63
C LEU A 175 1.64 -15.34 14.64
N ILE A 176 2.56 -14.40 14.90
CA ILE A 176 2.89 -13.29 13.98
C ILE A 176 3.34 -13.83 12.61
N SER A 177 4.19 -14.85 12.61
CA SER A 177 4.61 -15.60 11.41
C SER A 177 3.44 -16.25 10.64
N CYS A 178 2.42 -16.75 11.34
CA CYS A 178 1.30 -17.47 10.72
C CYS A 178 0.44 -16.57 9.80
N TYR A 179 0.32 -15.26 10.09
CA TYR A 179 -0.44 -14.34 9.23
C TYR A 179 0.19 -14.23 7.83
N GLY A 180 1.49 -13.92 7.77
CA GLY A 180 2.23 -13.80 6.51
C GLY A 180 2.29 -15.12 5.74
N ALA A 181 2.48 -16.25 6.43
CA ALA A 181 2.48 -17.58 5.82
C ALA A 181 1.11 -17.97 5.24
N ARG A 182 0.02 -17.79 6.01
CA ARG A 182 -1.35 -18.10 5.54
C ARG A 182 -1.76 -17.21 4.38
N LYS A 183 -1.45 -15.91 4.44
CA LYS A 183 -1.70 -14.96 3.34
C LYS A 183 -0.98 -15.41 2.06
N GLY A 184 0.31 -15.72 2.14
CA GLY A 184 1.08 -16.18 0.99
C GLY A 184 0.53 -17.44 0.33
N LEU A 185 0.09 -18.44 1.11
CA LEU A 185 -0.55 -19.65 0.58
C LEU A 185 -1.88 -19.35 -0.14
N VAL A 186 -2.74 -18.52 0.44
CA VAL A 186 -4.04 -18.14 -0.13
C VAL A 186 -3.87 -17.27 -1.39
N ASP A 187 -2.96 -16.30 -1.37
CA ASP A 187 -2.61 -15.48 -2.53
C ASP A 187 -2.08 -16.36 -3.69
N THR A 188 -1.20 -17.33 -3.43
CA THR A 188 -0.73 -18.26 -4.48
C THR A 188 -1.87 -19.08 -5.08
N ALA A 189 -2.74 -19.67 -4.25
CA ALA A 189 -3.87 -20.48 -4.73
C ALA A 189 -4.83 -19.67 -5.62
N LEU A 190 -5.21 -18.47 -5.19
CA LEU A 190 -6.14 -17.61 -5.95
C LEU A 190 -5.51 -17.03 -7.22
N ARG A 191 -4.25 -16.55 -7.16
CA ARG A 191 -3.61 -15.85 -8.29
C ARG A 191 -3.14 -16.79 -9.40
N THR A 192 -2.93 -18.07 -9.10
CA THR A 192 -2.63 -19.10 -10.12
C THR A 192 -3.75 -19.17 -11.16
N ALA A 193 -5.02 -19.12 -10.73
CA ALA A 193 -6.17 -19.10 -11.63
C ALA A 193 -6.20 -17.83 -12.52
N ASN A 194 -5.94 -16.65 -11.94
CA ASN A 194 -5.89 -15.39 -12.69
C ASN A 194 -4.80 -15.40 -13.77
N SER A 195 -3.60 -15.91 -13.45
CA SER A 195 -2.50 -15.99 -14.42
C SER A 195 -2.76 -17.01 -15.53
N GLY A 196 -3.40 -18.14 -15.23
CA GLY A 196 -3.89 -19.08 -16.24
C GLY A 196 -4.94 -18.44 -17.16
N TYR A 197 -5.89 -17.68 -16.60
CA TYR A 197 -6.89 -16.94 -17.36
C TYR A 197 -6.29 -15.84 -18.25
N LEU A 198 -5.29 -15.10 -17.76
CA LEU A 198 -4.53 -14.15 -18.58
C LEU A 198 -3.81 -14.86 -19.74
N THR A 199 -3.17 -16.00 -19.47
CA THR A 199 -2.48 -16.80 -20.50
C THR A 199 -3.43 -17.25 -21.60
N ARG A 200 -4.63 -17.74 -21.25
CA ARG A 200 -5.70 -18.06 -22.21
C ARG A 200 -6.05 -16.85 -23.08
N ARG A 201 -6.37 -15.71 -22.45
CA ARG A 201 -6.74 -14.46 -23.17
C ARG A 201 -5.64 -13.96 -24.12
N LEU A 202 -4.37 -14.09 -23.73
CA LEU A 202 -3.24 -13.76 -24.60
C LEU A 202 -3.18 -14.67 -25.82
N VAL A 203 -3.45 -15.97 -25.67
CA VAL A 203 -3.53 -16.91 -26.80
C VAL A 203 -4.73 -16.57 -27.69
N ASP A 204 -5.92 -16.36 -27.13
CA ASP A 204 -7.14 -16.02 -27.89
C ASP A 204 -6.97 -14.74 -28.76
N VAL A 205 -6.15 -13.77 -28.32
CA VAL A 205 -5.78 -12.57 -29.11
C VAL A 205 -4.68 -12.85 -30.14
N ALA A 206 -3.67 -13.65 -29.81
CA ALA A 206 -2.46 -13.78 -30.62
C ALA A 206 -2.45 -14.96 -31.60
N GLN A 207 -3.36 -15.92 -31.46
CA GLN A 207 -3.41 -17.18 -32.23
C GLN A 207 -3.49 -17.02 -33.76
N SER A 208 -3.97 -15.89 -34.30
CA SER A 208 -3.98 -15.62 -35.74
C SER A 208 -2.59 -15.26 -36.30
N VAL A 209 -1.61 -14.99 -35.44
CA VAL A 209 -0.32 -14.41 -35.81
C VAL A 209 0.71 -15.51 -36.12
N ILE A 210 0.83 -15.82 -37.40
CA ILE A 210 1.85 -16.72 -37.97
C ILE A 210 2.89 -15.94 -38.79
N ILE A 211 4.07 -16.55 -39.01
CA ILE A 211 5.00 -16.09 -40.06
C ILE A 211 4.55 -16.69 -41.41
N ASN A 212 4.29 -15.82 -42.39
CA ASN A 212 3.78 -16.21 -43.72
C ASN A 212 4.73 -15.80 -44.86
N LYS A 213 5.44 -14.66 -44.73
CA LYS A 213 6.35 -14.13 -45.76
C LYS A 213 7.72 -13.79 -45.19
N THR A 214 8.75 -13.81 -46.04
CA THR A 214 10.14 -13.47 -45.68
C THR A 214 10.29 -11.99 -45.31
N ASP A 215 9.99 -11.10 -46.26
CA ASP A 215 9.86 -9.64 -46.04
C ASP A 215 8.43 -9.15 -46.35
N CYS A 216 8.09 -7.98 -45.81
CA CYS A 216 6.94 -7.17 -46.22
C CYS A 216 7.37 -5.84 -46.90
N GLY A 217 8.67 -5.61 -47.08
CA GLY A 217 9.25 -4.47 -47.80
C GLY A 217 9.50 -3.23 -46.94
N THR A 218 8.97 -3.19 -45.72
CA THR A 218 8.94 -2.00 -44.85
C THR A 218 10.31 -1.33 -44.65
N TYR A 219 10.30 0.00 -44.77
CA TYR A 219 11.41 0.90 -44.38
C TYR A 219 11.23 1.45 -42.95
N HIS A 220 10.04 1.28 -42.37
CA HIS A 220 9.75 1.66 -40.98
C HIS A 220 10.36 0.66 -39.99
N GLY A 221 11.02 1.20 -38.96
CA GLY A 221 11.63 0.44 -37.87
C GLY A 221 11.68 1.29 -36.61
N ILE A 222 11.72 0.62 -35.46
CA ILE A 222 11.67 1.24 -34.13
C ILE A 222 13.08 1.57 -33.64
N LEU A 223 13.21 2.71 -32.97
CA LEU A 223 14.41 3.09 -32.25
C LEU A 223 14.49 2.32 -30.93
N ILE A 224 15.52 1.48 -30.76
CA ILE A 224 15.80 0.82 -29.48
C ILE A 224 16.72 1.68 -28.62
N SER A 225 16.30 1.91 -27.37
CA SER A 225 17.10 2.49 -26.29
C SER A 225 17.38 1.44 -25.19
N PRO A 226 18.43 1.60 -24.37
CA PRO A 226 18.55 0.87 -23.11
C PRO A 226 17.35 1.17 -22.21
N LEU A 227 16.90 0.18 -21.42
CA LEU A 227 15.80 0.37 -20.48
C LEU A 227 16.34 0.89 -19.15
N ILE A 228 16.21 2.20 -18.93
CA ILE A 228 16.72 2.92 -17.75
C ILE A 228 15.53 3.44 -16.93
N LYS A 229 15.47 3.09 -15.63
CA LYS A 229 14.61 3.77 -14.65
C LYS A 229 15.45 4.12 -13.42
N ASN A 230 15.30 5.33 -12.89
CA ASN A 230 15.99 5.86 -11.71
C ASN A 230 17.53 5.64 -11.76
N LYS A 231 18.13 6.03 -12.91
CA LYS A 231 19.55 5.82 -13.31
C LYS A 231 20.04 4.36 -13.38
N LYS A 232 19.27 3.36 -12.91
CA LYS A 232 19.62 1.94 -12.98
C LYS A 232 19.21 1.35 -14.35
N THR A 233 20.16 0.72 -15.03
CA THR A 233 19.98 0.04 -16.34
C THR A 233 19.42 -1.37 -16.13
N TYR A 234 18.13 -1.55 -16.36
CA TYR A 234 17.47 -2.86 -16.25
C TYR A 234 17.83 -3.79 -17.42
N ILE A 235 17.92 -3.23 -18.64
CA ILE A 235 18.32 -3.99 -19.83
C ILE A 235 19.36 -3.20 -20.61
N SER A 236 20.51 -3.82 -20.90
CA SER A 236 21.51 -3.26 -21.81
C SER A 236 20.97 -3.23 -23.24
N ILE A 237 21.39 -2.22 -24.02
CA ILE A 237 20.98 -2.10 -25.43
C ILE A 237 21.41 -3.33 -26.25
N GLU A 238 22.57 -3.92 -25.96
CA GLU A 238 23.06 -5.15 -26.57
C GLU A 238 22.04 -6.31 -26.48
N LYS A 239 21.52 -6.60 -25.28
CA LYS A 239 20.49 -7.64 -25.07
C LYS A 239 19.20 -7.39 -25.87
N ARG A 240 18.83 -6.12 -26.11
CA ARG A 240 17.62 -5.76 -26.89
C ARG A 240 17.80 -5.87 -28.41
N LEU A 241 19.05 -5.83 -28.89
CA LEU A 241 19.40 -5.88 -30.30
C LEU A 241 19.59 -7.32 -30.82
N ILE A 242 20.16 -8.22 -30.02
CA ILE A 242 20.47 -9.59 -30.44
C ILE A 242 19.21 -10.31 -30.97
N GLY A 243 19.32 -10.90 -32.16
CA GLY A 243 18.22 -11.63 -32.80
C GLY A 243 17.07 -10.76 -33.33
N ARG A 244 17.33 -9.47 -33.58
CA ARG A 244 16.52 -8.58 -34.43
C ARG A 244 17.23 -8.32 -35.77
N VAL A 245 16.55 -7.61 -36.67
CA VAL A 245 17.01 -7.26 -38.02
C VAL A 245 17.09 -5.74 -38.17
N LEU A 246 18.11 -5.23 -38.86
CA LEU A 246 18.30 -3.80 -39.12
C LEU A 246 17.31 -3.25 -40.14
N ALA A 247 16.71 -2.09 -39.83
CA ALA A 247 15.80 -1.38 -40.74
C ALA A 247 16.53 -0.39 -41.68
N LYS A 248 17.75 0.00 -41.32
CA LYS A 248 18.63 0.94 -42.05
C LYS A 248 20.07 0.45 -41.96
N ASP A 249 20.88 0.82 -42.95
CA ASP A 249 22.32 0.58 -42.99
C ASP A 249 23.05 1.34 -41.88
N ILE A 250 24.14 0.76 -41.38
CA ILE A 250 24.96 1.35 -40.30
C ILE A 250 26.40 1.52 -40.81
N TYR A 251 26.89 2.76 -40.73
CA TYR A 251 28.23 3.16 -41.17
C TYR A 251 29.12 3.51 -39.98
N ASP A 252 30.41 3.23 -40.09
CA ASP A 252 31.44 3.60 -39.13
C ASP A 252 31.66 5.12 -39.14
N ASP A 253 31.37 5.79 -38.01
CA ASP A 253 31.42 7.26 -37.88
C ASP A 253 32.80 7.85 -38.23
N GLN A 254 33.88 7.07 -38.09
CA GLN A 254 35.25 7.52 -38.37
C GLN A 254 35.75 7.18 -39.78
N LYS A 255 35.17 6.17 -40.45
CA LYS A 255 35.73 5.61 -41.70
C LYS A 255 34.75 5.54 -42.86
N ARG A 256 33.48 5.93 -42.68
CA ARG A 256 32.36 5.76 -43.64
C ARG A 256 32.18 4.32 -44.16
N LYS A 257 32.85 3.34 -43.56
CA LYS A 257 32.77 1.93 -43.95
C LYS A 257 31.48 1.33 -43.43
N LEU A 258 30.75 0.61 -44.29
CA LEU A 258 29.56 -0.14 -43.88
C LEU A 258 29.94 -1.18 -42.81
N ILE A 259 29.26 -1.15 -41.67
CA ILE A 259 29.40 -2.12 -40.57
C ILE A 259 28.38 -3.24 -40.73
N ALA A 260 27.15 -2.89 -41.08
CA ALA A 260 26.02 -3.80 -41.24
C ALA A 260 24.97 -3.20 -42.19
N SER A 261 24.32 -4.04 -42.99
CA SER A 261 23.33 -3.62 -43.99
C SER A 261 21.88 -3.72 -43.50
N ARG A 262 20.98 -2.97 -44.15
CA ARG A 262 19.54 -3.13 -44.02
C ARG A 262 19.13 -4.58 -44.35
N GLY A 263 18.29 -5.17 -43.51
CA GLY A 263 17.86 -6.57 -43.65
C GLY A 263 18.80 -7.59 -43.02
N GLN A 264 20.00 -7.21 -42.59
CA GLN A 264 20.91 -8.08 -41.84
C GLN A 264 20.43 -8.30 -40.40
N ASP A 265 20.59 -9.52 -39.89
CA ASP A 265 20.28 -9.91 -38.52
C ASP A 265 21.46 -9.69 -37.56
N ILE A 266 21.13 -9.33 -36.32
CA ILE A 266 22.12 -8.90 -35.32
C ILE A 266 22.56 -10.09 -34.46
N CYS A 267 23.65 -10.71 -34.88
CA CYS A 267 24.37 -11.71 -34.09
C CYS A 267 25.05 -11.11 -32.85
N SER A 268 25.38 -11.96 -31.86
CA SER A 268 26.17 -11.59 -30.67
C SER A 268 27.56 -11.02 -30.99
N TYR A 269 28.14 -11.33 -32.15
CA TYR A 269 29.39 -10.74 -32.63
C TYR A 269 29.21 -9.37 -33.31
N LEU A 270 28.00 -9.07 -33.81
CA LEU A 270 27.70 -7.83 -34.55
C LEU A 270 27.23 -6.71 -33.60
N ALA A 271 26.44 -7.05 -32.58
CA ALA A 271 25.95 -6.10 -31.58
C ALA A 271 27.07 -5.26 -30.91
N PRO A 272 28.15 -5.83 -30.35
CA PRO A 272 29.21 -5.01 -29.74
C PRO A 272 29.97 -4.17 -30.77
N LYS A 273 30.15 -4.65 -32.01
CA LYS A 273 30.79 -3.85 -33.08
C LYS A 273 29.99 -2.60 -33.43
N ILE A 274 28.67 -2.71 -33.53
CA ILE A 274 27.78 -1.57 -33.78
C ILE A 274 27.90 -0.56 -32.61
N LEU A 275 27.81 -1.05 -31.37
CA LEU A 275 27.81 -0.23 -30.16
C LEU A 275 29.15 0.46 -29.86
N GLN A 276 30.28 -0.13 -30.24
CA GLN A 276 31.60 0.48 -30.08
C GLN A 276 31.92 1.54 -31.15
N LYS A 277 31.41 1.35 -32.38
CA LYS A 277 31.82 2.13 -33.56
C LYS A 277 30.88 3.25 -33.97
N THR A 278 29.68 3.30 -33.38
CA THR A 278 28.67 4.30 -33.78
C THR A 278 28.01 4.95 -32.57
N LYS A 279 27.83 6.28 -32.66
CA LYS A 279 26.95 7.04 -31.75
C LYS A 279 25.53 7.21 -32.32
N GLN A 280 25.25 6.53 -33.44
CA GLN A 280 24.02 6.69 -34.21
C GLN A 280 22.80 5.99 -33.55
N LYS A 281 21.61 6.49 -33.87
CA LYS A 281 20.33 5.92 -33.42
C LYS A 281 20.00 4.65 -34.20
N ILE A 282 20.08 3.49 -33.54
CA ILE A 282 19.87 2.18 -34.17
C ILE A 282 18.37 1.93 -34.39
N TYR A 283 17.98 1.78 -35.66
CA TYR A 283 16.62 1.43 -36.08
C TYR A 283 16.54 -0.04 -36.48
N VAL A 284 15.64 -0.79 -35.84
CA VAL A 284 15.40 -2.22 -36.11
C VAL A 284 13.99 -2.46 -36.64
N ARG A 285 13.81 -3.54 -37.39
CA ARG A 285 12.47 -4.05 -37.73
C ARG A 285 11.81 -4.68 -36.48
N SER A 286 10.48 -4.63 -36.45
CA SER A 286 9.64 -5.09 -35.34
C SER A 286 8.32 -5.69 -35.87
N PRO A 287 7.67 -6.61 -35.14
CA PRO A 287 6.27 -6.97 -35.34
C PRO A 287 5.34 -5.76 -35.52
N LEU A 288 5.55 -4.69 -34.75
CA LEU A 288 4.71 -3.49 -34.73
C LEU A 288 4.69 -2.76 -36.08
N THR A 289 5.85 -2.56 -36.71
CA THR A 289 5.97 -1.82 -37.98
C THR A 289 5.72 -2.66 -39.23
N CYS A 290 5.36 -3.95 -39.07
CA CYS A 290 5.17 -4.88 -40.18
C CYS A 290 3.81 -4.68 -40.88
N GLU A 291 3.84 -4.38 -42.19
CA GLU A 291 2.66 -4.08 -43.02
C GLU A 291 1.95 -5.34 -43.59
N SER A 292 2.40 -6.55 -43.23
CA SER A 292 1.68 -7.79 -43.52
C SER A 292 0.28 -7.79 -42.90
N ASN A 293 -0.74 -8.21 -43.66
CA ASN A 293 -2.10 -8.36 -43.14
C ASN A 293 -2.26 -9.68 -42.38
N ARG A 294 -2.85 -9.65 -41.17
CA ARG A 294 -3.04 -10.76 -40.22
C ARG A 294 -1.75 -11.45 -39.71
N CYS A 295 -0.75 -11.61 -40.57
CA CYS A 295 0.53 -12.31 -40.33
C CYS A 295 1.68 -11.35 -39.98
N ILE A 296 2.86 -11.90 -39.69
CA ILE A 296 4.12 -11.15 -39.53
C ILE A 296 5.15 -11.62 -40.59
N CYS A 297 6.06 -10.73 -41.00
CA CYS A 297 7.19 -11.09 -41.86
C CYS A 297 8.38 -11.66 -41.06
N GLN A 298 9.11 -12.61 -41.63
CA GLN A 298 10.27 -13.25 -41.01
C GLN A 298 11.31 -12.22 -40.54
N LEU A 299 11.68 -11.27 -41.41
CA LEU A 299 12.61 -10.19 -41.10
C LEU A 299 12.05 -9.15 -40.10
N CYS A 300 10.75 -9.18 -39.82
CA CYS A 300 10.08 -8.30 -38.87
C CYS A 300 10.13 -8.89 -37.45
N TYR A 301 10.07 -10.21 -37.34
CA TYR A 301 10.22 -10.95 -36.08
C TYR A 301 11.69 -11.25 -35.74
N GLY A 302 12.53 -11.46 -36.75
CA GLY A 302 13.94 -11.83 -36.60
C GLY A 302 14.10 -13.29 -36.14
N TRP A 303 14.95 -13.51 -35.14
CA TRP A 303 15.27 -14.86 -34.68
C TRP A 303 14.14 -15.53 -33.88
N SER A 304 13.96 -16.84 -34.10
CA SER A 304 13.31 -17.72 -33.13
C SER A 304 14.29 -18.01 -31.99
N LEU A 305 13.92 -17.60 -30.77
CA LEU A 305 14.83 -17.57 -29.62
C LEU A 305 15.24 -18.98 -29.15
N ALA A 306 14.45 -20.00 -29.46
CA ALA A 306 14.76 -21.41 -29.16
C ALA A 306 15.90 -21.98 -30.03
N HIS A 307 16.18 -21.37 -31.19
CA HIS A 307 17.13 -21.89 -32.18
C HIS A 307 18.30 -20.96 -32.48
N GLY A 308 18.23 -19.68 -32.09
CA GLY A 308 19.31 -18.70 -32.36
C GLY A 308 19.51 -18.41 -33.85
N ARG A 309 18.45 -18.52 -34.64
CA ARG A 309 18.41 -18.33 -36.10
C ARG A 309 17.11 -17.64 -36.49
N LEU A 310 17.05 -17.05 -37.69
CA LEU A 310 15.80 -16.54 -38.28
C LEU A 310 14.66 -17.57 -38.15
N ALA A 311 13.50 -17.11 -37.71
CA ALA A 311 12.32 -17.96 -37.49
C ALA A 311 11.81 -18.58 -38.80
N GLN A 312 11.09 -19.70 -38.73
CA GLN A 312 10.64 -20.43 -39.92
C GLN A 312 9.30 -19.89 -40.46
N ILE A 313 9.08 -20.03 -41.77
CA ILE A 313 7.78 -19.79 -42.37
C ILE A 313 6.81 -20.88 -41.88
N GLY A 314 5.60 -20.48 -41.49
CA GLY A 314 4.63 -21.31 -40.77
C GLY A 314 4.81 -21.33 -39.24
N GLU A 315 5.81 -20.65 -38.66
CA GLU A 315 6.00 -20.62 -37.19
C GLU A 315 4.90 -19.78 -36.50
N ALA A 316 4.23 -20.38 -35.51
CA ALA A 316 3.07 -19.80 -34.80
C ALA A 316 3.50 -18.82 -33.69
N VAL A 317 4.22 -17.77 -34.08
CA VAL A 317 4.86 -16.80 -33.17
C VAL A 317 3.90 -16.10 -32.20
N GLY A 318 2.61 -15.99 -32.55
CA GLY A 318 1.58 -15.48 -31.65
C GLY A 318 1.35 -16.34 -30.41
N ILE A 319 1.25 -17.67 -30.56
CA ILE A 319 1.11 -18.59 -29.42
C ILE A 319 2.38 -18.57 -28.57
N ILE A 320 3.56 -18.60 -29.22
CA ILE A 320 4.86 -18.51 -28.54
C ILE A 320 4.96 -17.21 -27.72
N ALA A 321 4.48 -16.08 -28.27
CA ALA A 321 4.45 -14.81 -27.56
C ALA A 321 3.51 -14.80 -26.36
N ALA A 322 2.29 -15.32 -26.52
CA ALA A 322 1.31 -15.43 -25.44
C ALA A 322 1.82 -16.31 -24.28
N GLN A 323 2.40 -17.47 -24.59
CA GLN A 323 2.99 -18.38 -23.61
C GLN A 323 4.21 -17.76 -22.91
N SER A 324 5.11 -17.11 -23.66
CA SER A 324 6.30 -16.42 -23.13
C SER A 324 6.00 -15.25 -22.19
N ILE A 325 4.75 -14.78 -22.15
CA ILE A 325 4.27 -13.74 -21.22
C ILE A 325 3.47 -14.38 -20.07
N GLY A 326 2.63 -15.36 -20.38
CA GLY A 326 1.74 -16.04 -19.43
C GLY A 326 2.43 -16.97 -18.45
N GLU A 327 3.33 -17.86 -18.90
CA GLU A 327 4.03 -18.80 -18.01
C GLU A 327 4.88 -18.08 -16.95
N PRO A 328 5.71 -17.07 -17.29
CA PRO A 328 6.41 -16.29 -16.27
C PRO A 328 5.46 -15.47 -15.39
N GLY A 329 4.26 -15.14 -15.87
CA GLY A 329 3.19 -14.55 -15.06
C GLY A 329 2.77 -15.43 -13.88
N THR A 330 2.71 -16.76 -14.06
CA THR A 330 2.41 -17.69 -12.96
C THR A 330 3.54 -17.66 -11.92
N GLN A 331 4.78 -17.63 -12.41
CA GLN A 331 6.00 -17.61 -11.63
C GLN A 331 6.13 -16.35 -10.76
N LEU A 332 5.62 -15.20 -11.22
CA LEU A 332 5.47 -13.98 -10.41
C LEU A 332 4.59 -14.22 -9.18
N THR A 333 3.44 -14.88 -9.37
CA THR A 333 2.45 -15.10 -8.29
C THR A 333 2.88 -16.15 -7.26
N MET A 334 3.83 -17.02 -7.61
CA MET A 334 4.43 -17.99 -6.69
C MET A 334 5.64 -17.40 -5.93
N ARG A 335 6.66 -16.92 -6.66
CA ARG A 335 7.96 -16.56 -6.07
C ARG A 335 7.90 -15.44 -5.03
N THR A 336 6.98 -14.49 -5.22
CA THR A 336 6.90 -13.27 -4.41
C THR A 336 6.19 -13.49 -3.06
N PHE A 337 5.36 -14.54 -2.94
CA PHE A 337 4.53 -14.82 -1.76
C PHE A 337 5.05 -15.99 -0.90
N HIS A 338 5.81 -16.93 -1.47
CA HIS A 338 6.44 -18.02 -0.71
C HIS A 338 7.53 -17.56 0.29
N THR A 339 7.86 -16.27 0.32
CA THR A 339 8.66 -15.62 1.37
C THR A 339 7.91 -15.46 2.70
N GLY A 340 6.60 -15.79 2.76
CA GLY A 340 5.84 -15.91 4.01
C GLY A 340 5.59 -14.59 4.72
N GLY A 341 5.50 -13.48 3.98
CA GLY A 341 5.22 -12.14 4.52
C GLY A 341 6.40 -11.46 5.22
N VAL A 342 7.63 -11.99 5.09
CA VAL A 342 8.85 -11.34 5.57
C VAL A 342 9.10 -10.06 4.77
N PHE A 343 9.12 -8.91 5.44
CA PHE A 343 9.41 -7.63 4.80
C PHE A 343 10.90 -7.50 4.44
N ALA A 344 11.17 -7.02 3.22
CA ALA A 344 12.51 -6.71 2.72
C ALA A 344 12.43 -5.40 1.93
N GLY A 345 12.57 -4.27 2.62
CA GLY A 345 12.59 -2.95 1.99
C GLY A 345 13.89 -2.67 1.26
N ASN A 346 13.82 -1.91 0.16
CA ASN A 346 15.01 -1.33 -0.46
C ASN A 346 15.56 -0.25 0.48
N VAL A 347 16.79 -0.43 0.97
CA VAL A 347 17.51 0.64 1.67
C VAL A 347 17.83 1.75 0.66
N ALA A 348 17.58 3.00 1.03
CA ALA A 348 17.89 4.15 0.18
C ALA A 348 19.41 4.26 -0.07
N ASP A 349 19.80 4.68 -1.28
CA ASP A 349 21.21 4.83 -1.66
C ASP A 349 21.83 6.00 -0.86
N ARG A 350 22.64 5.65 0.16
CA ARG A 350 23.32 6.59 1.08
C ARG A 350 24.71 6.96 0.62
N ILE A 351 25.09 8.22 0.84
CA ILE A 351 26.37 8.80 0.48
C ILE A 351 27.18 9.02 1.76
N TYR A 352 28.38 8.45 1.79
CA TYR A 352 29.26 8.39 2.95
C TYR A 352 30.44 9.37 2.83
N ALA A 353 30.96 9.83 3.96
CA ALA A 353 32.18 10.63 4.04
C ALA A 353 33.42 9.80 3.63
N PRO A 354 34.31 10.34 2.77
CA PRO A 354 35.55 9.66 2.38
C PRO A 354 36.59 9.62 3.52
N HIS A 355 36.70 10.71 4.28
CA HIS A 355 37.63 10.91 5.39
C HIS A 355 36.99 11.80 6.47
N ASP A 356 37.71 12.01 7.58
CA ASP A 356 37.37 12.97 8.63
C ASP A 356 37.51 14.42 8.09
N GLY A 357 36.78 15.37 8.67
CA GLY A 357 36.92 16.79 8.29
C GLY A 357 35.77 17.69 8.72
N ILE A 358 35.69 18.89 8.14
CA ILE A 358 34.60 19.86 8.30
C ILE A 358 33.84 19.98 6.97
N LEU A 359 32.52 19.83 7.02
CA LEU A 359 31.66 19.90 5.84
C LEU A 359 31.18 21.33 5.55
N GLU A 360 31.57 21.91 4.43
CA GLU A 360 31.12 23.23 3.97
C GLU A 360 30.27 23.15 2.70
N TYR A 361 29.16 23.89 2.71
CA TYR A 361 28.34 24.18 1.53
C TYR A 361 27.54 25.46 1.75
N PHE A 362 27.35 26.25 0.69
CA PHE A 362 26.51 27.44 0.74
C PHE A 362 25.05 27.04 0.93
N SER A 363 24.36 27.62 1.92
CA SER A 363 22.94 27.33 2.19
C SER A 363 22.03 27.75 1.04
N ASP A 364 22.23 28.96 0.53
CA ASP A 364 21.18 29.70 -0.18
C ASP A 364 20.97 29.25 -1.64
N SER A 365 21.93 28.50 -2.19
CA SER A 365 21.86 27.97 -3.54
C SER A 365 21.00 26.70 -3.63
N GLY A 366 19.78 26.85 -4.14
CA GLY A 366 19.01 25.78 -4.82
C GLY A 366 18.44 24.68 -3.93
N GLY A 367 17.98 24.99 -2.72
CA GLY A 367 17.33 24.00 -1.84
C GLY A 367 16.34 24.59 -0.83
N LYS A 368 15.66 23.72 -0.09
CA LYS A 368 14.73 24.08 0.99
C LYS A 368 14.92 23.14 2.19
N THR A 369 14.73 23.64 3.40
CA THR A 369 14.56 22.78 4.58
C THR A 369 13.23 22.02 4.51
N ILE A 370 13.29 20.70 4.72
CA ILE A 370 12.13 19.82 4.81
C ILE A 370 12.22 18.96 6.06
N ARG A 371 11.07 18.60 6.63
CA ARG A 371 10.99 17.59 7.68
C ARG A 371 11.00 16.20 7.03
N THR A 372 11.92 15.33 7.45
CA THR A 372 11.99 13.94 6.97
C THR A 372 10.83 13.10 7.51
N GLN A 373 10.61 11.94 6.87
CA GLN A 373 9.80 10.83 7.42
C GLN A 373 10.28 10.28 8.78
N TYR A 374 11.41 10.78 9.29
CA TYR A 374 11.98 10.46 10.60
C TYR A 374 11.74 11.56 11.65
N GLY A 375 11.07 12.65 11.28
CA GLY A 375 10.85 13.83 12.14
C GLY A 375 12.08 14.73 12.34
N GLU A 376 13.12 14.56 11.52
CA GLU A 376 14.36 15.34 11.55
C GLU A 376 14.35 16.37 10.41
N ASP A 377 14.65 17.63 10.70
CA ASP A 377 14.63 18.74 9.73
C ASP A 377 15.98 18.85 9.00
N VAL A 378 15.94 18.70 7.67
CA VAL A 378 17.11 18.48 6.81
C VAL A 378 17.11 19.42 5.60
N PHE A 379 18.27 19.63 4.97
CA PHE A 379 18.36 20.43 3.74
C PHE A 379 18.16 19.55 2.50
N PHE A 380 17.17 19.88 1.66
CA PHE A 380 16.87 19.18 0.41
C PHE A 380 17.31 20.00 -0.81
N THR A 381 18.02 19.37 -1.75
CA THR A 381 18.54 20.03 -2.96
C THR A 381 17.60 19.86 -4.17
N PHE A 382 17.38 20.93 -4.93
CA PHE A 382 16.70 20.86 -6.24
C PHE A 382 17.71 20.84 -7.40
N THR A 383 18.89 21.44 -7.20
CA THR A 383 20.02 21.46 -8.13
C THR A 383 21.12 20.49 -7.69
N GLU A 384 22.08 20.21 -8.57
CA GLU A 384 23.28 19.45 -8.19
C GLU A 384 24.17 20.36 -7.33
N LYS A 385 24.74 19.81 -6.25
CA LYS A 385 25.41 20.62 -5.21
C LYS A 385 26.77 20.02 -4.89
N LYS A 386 27.82 20.84 -4.98
CA LYS A 386 29.16 20.46 -4.51
C LYS A 386 29.24 20.71 -3.01
N LEU A 387 29.66 19.68 -2.29
CA LEU A 387 30.10 19.76 -0.90
C LEU A 387 31.62 19.85 -0.88
N PHE A 388 32.16 20.64 0.03
CA PHE A 388 33.59 20.72 0.31
C PHE A 388 33.83 20.09 1.68
N ILE A 389 34.83 19.21 1.77
CA ILE A 389 35.27 18.62 3.04
C ILE A 389 36.71 19.09 3.27
N LYS A 390 36.93 19.84 4.35
CA LYS A 390 38.26 20.30 4.76
C LYS A 390 38.81 19.38 5.85
N GLU A 391 39.91 18.71 5.57
CA GLU A 391 40.66 17.90 6.55
C GLU A 391 41.78 18.76 7.17
N THR A 392 42.50 19.49 6.32
CA THR A 392 43.44 20.57 6.67
C THR A 392 43.27 21.72 5.67
N GLU A 393 44.02 22.82 5.82
CA GLU A 393 43.95 23.96 4.87
C GLU A 393 44.39 23.59 3.44
N LEU A 394 45.19 22.54 3.29
CA LEU A 394 45.67 22.03 1.99
C LEU A 394 44.83 20.83 1.49
N ASN A 395 44.38 19.94 2.38
CA ASN A 395 43.54 18.80 2.02
C ASN A 395 42.06 19.19 1.99
N THR A 396 41.55 19.50 0.79
CA THR A 396 40.11 19.63 0.54
C THR A 396 39.62 18.61 -0.48
N SER A 397 38.59 17.83 -0.13
CA SER A 397 37.90 16.95 -1.08
C SER A 397 36.56 17.54 -1.51
N THR A 398 36.18 17.30 -2.77
CA THR A 398 34.91 17.80 -3.32
C THR A 398 33.99 16.63 -3.67
N LEU A 399 32.80 16.63 -3.06
CA LEU A 399 31.79 15.60 -3.24
C LEU A 399 30.61 16.19 -4.02
N THR A 400 30.33 15.63 -5.20
CA THR A 400 29.23 16.05 -6.07
C THR A 400 27.93 15.32 -5.69
N LEU A 401 27.00 16.03 -5.06
CA LEU A 401 25.65 15.52 -4.83
C LEU A 401 24.77 15.73 -6.07
N PRO A 402 24.06 14.68 -6.55
CA PRO A 402 23.02 14.85 -7.56
C PRO A 402 21.81 15.62 -7.00
N ARG A 403 20.95 16.09 -7.91
CA ARG A 403 19.65 16.72 -7.59
C ARG A 403 18.80 15.81 -6.71
N TYR A 404 17.94 16.40 -5.88
CA TYR A 404 16.96 15.71 -5.03
C TYR A 404 17.61 14.83 -3.95
N THR A 405 18.75 15.29 -3.44
CA THR A 405 19.44 14.70 -2.27
C THR A 405 19.02 15.37 -0.97
N ILE A 406 18.87 14.55 0.08
CA ILE A 406 18.70 15.00 1.47
C ILE A 406 20.08 15.06 2.12
N ILE A 407 20.44 16.22 2.68
CA ILE A 407 21.66 16.43 3.46
C ILE A 407 21.29 16.50 4.94
N PHE A 408 21.81 15.57 5.75
CA PHE A 408 21.54 15.53 7.19
C PHE A 408 22.45 16.46 8.00
N ILE A 409 23.63 16.78 7.46
CA ILE A 409 24.71 17.47 8.15
C ILE A 409 24.64 18.97 7.85
N LYS A 410 24.76 19.80 8.89
CA LYS A 410 24.73 21.27 8.76
C LYS A 410 26.09 21.79 8.28
N PRO A 411 26.14 22.92 7.55
CA PRO A 411 27.42 23.51 7.14
C PRO A 411 28.26 23.89 8.38
N GLY A 412 29.57 23.71 8.29
CA GLY A 412 30.53 23.92 9.39
C GLY A 412 30.60 22.77 10.42
N GLN A 413 29.81 21.70 10.25
CA GLN A 413 29.82 20.57 11.17
C GLN A 413 30.98 19.60 10.88
N LYS A 414 31.64 19.10 11.94
CA LYS A 414 32.65 18.03 11.83
C LYS A 414 32.00 16.70 11.43
N ILE A 415 32.70 15.95 10.58
CA ILE A 415 32.31 14.64 10.06
C ILE A 415 33.45 13.64 10.25
N PHE A 416 33.09 12.36 10.38
CA PHE A 416 34.01 11.24 10.47
C PHE A 416 33.98 10.37 9.21
N ALA A 417 35.08 9.69 8.88
CA ALA A 417 35.19 8.76 7.77
C ALA A 417 34.08 7.70 7.84
N LYS A 418 33.43 7.44 6.70
CA LYS A 418 32.27 6.52 6.56
C LYS A 418 31.02 6.93 7.37
N GLN A 419 30.94 8.16 7.89
CA GLN A 419 29.67 8.75 8.36
C GLN A 419 28.73 9.01 7.18
N ILE A 420 27.42 8.87 7.37
CA ILE A 420 26.40 9.20 6.36
C ILE A 420 26.27 10.73 6.28
N ILE A 421 26.56 11.33 5.11
CA ILE A 421 26.38 12.77 4.86
C ILE A 421 24.98 13.04 4.28
N ALA A 422 24.57 12.22 3.31
CA ALA A 422 23.37 12.43 2.52
C ALA A 422 22.67 11.12 2.15
N GLU A 423 21.36 11.19 1.89
CA GLU A 423 20.53 10.09 1.38
C GLU A 423 19.89 10.57 0.06
N MET A 424 20.06 9.79 -1.02
CA MET A 424 19.42 10.13 -2.30
C MET A 424 17.93 9.80 -2.20
N SER A 425 17.09 10.82 -2.34
CA SER A 425 15.69 10.70 -1.93
C SER A 425 14.79 10.19 -3.04
N SER A 426 13.86 9.29 -2.69
CA SER A 426 12.71 8.94 -3.53
C SER A 426 11.83 10.17 -3.85
N ILE A 427 11.97 11.27 -3.10
CA ILE A 427 11.31 12.56 -3.35
C ILE A 427 11.73 13.18 -4.71
N ALA A 428 12.77 12.66 -5.37
CA ALA A 428 13.08 12.94 -6.77
C ALA A 428 11.90 12.71 -7.74
N GLU A 429 10.91 11.90 -7.34
CA GLU A 429 9.71 11.56 -8.12
C GLU A 429 8.53 12.54 -7.87
N ILE A 430 8.69 13.59 -7.05
CA ILE A 430 7.57 14.37 -6.46
C ILE A 430 7.43 15.81 -7.03
N MET A 431 8.12 16.17 -8.12
CA MET A 431 8.05 17.53 -8.70
C MET A 431 7.34 17.60 -10.07
N PRO A 432 6.73 18.76 -10.41
CA PRO A 432 5.29 18.78 -10.72
C PRO A 432 4.85 18.26 -12.10
N ASN A 433 5.79 17.90 -12.98
CA ASN A 433 5.50 17.37 -14.31
C ASN A 433 5.66 15.83 -14.41
N SER A 434 5.89 15.13 -13.29
CA SER A 434 5.76 13.68 -13.21
C SER A 434 4.74 13.28 -12.14
N ASP A 435 3.68 12.61 -12.59
CA ASP A 435 3.01 11.49 -11.93
C ASP A 435 2.69 11.65 -10.43
N LYS A 436 1.58 12.35 -10.14
CA LYS A 436 0.86 12.28 -8.85
C LYS A 436 0.31 10.88 -8.51
N SER A 437 0.64 9.84 -9.27
CA SER A 437 0.05 8.50 -9.19
C SER A 437 0.57 7.66 -8.02
N ASP A 438 1.80 7.89 -7.56
CA ASP A 438 2.55 6.88 -6.77
C ASP A 438 2.44 7.06 -5.26
N TRP A 439 1.60 7.99 -4.78
CA TRP A 439 1.37 8.26 -3.37
C TRP A 439 -0.12 8.16 -3.03
N VAL A 440 -0.43 7.65 -1.83
CA VAL A 440 -1.79 7.61 -1.27
C VAL A 440 -1.78 8.39 0.05
N GLU A 441 -2.72 9.32 0.19
CA GLU A 441 -2.98 9.97 1.46
C GLU A 441 -3.72 8.97 2.36
N ALA A 442 -3.00 8.48 3.37
CA ALA A 442 -3.49 7.57 4.40
C ALA A 442 -3.72 8.35 5.70
N SER A 443 -4.65 7.87 6.53
CA SER A 443 -4.96 8.49 7.83
C SER A 443 -4.76 7.49 8.97
N LYS A 444 -3.90 7.79 9.94
CA LYS A 444 -3.75 7.02 11.18
C LYS A 444 -4.50 7.70 12.32
N GLU A 445 -5.42 7.00 12.96
CA GLU A 445 -6.08 7.48 14.19
C GLU A 445 -5.07 7.57 15.35
N VAL A 446 -5.08 8.69 16.05
CA VAL A 446 -4.42 8.87 17.36
C VAL A 446 -5.49 8.79 18.44
N LYS A 447 -5.28 7.90 19.41
CA LYS A 447 -6.14 7.69 20.59
C LYS A 447 -5.38 7.98 21.87
N THR A 448 -6.11 8.26 22.94
CA THR A 448 -5.52 8.70 24.21
C THR A 448 -5.22 7.53 25.15
N ASP A 449 -3.95 7.34 25.53
CA ASP A 449 -3.58 6.34 26.54
C ASP A 449 -4.09 6.67 27.95
N VAL A 450 -4.50 7.92 28.18
CA VAL A 450 -4.79 8.50 29.48
C VAL A 450 -6.03 9.39 29.38
N GLY A 451 -6.96 9.25 30.34
CA GLY A 451 -8.10 10.16 30.46
C GLY A 451 -7.69 11.47 31.15
N GLY A 452 -8.33 12.57 30.79
CA GLY A 452 -8.01 13.88 31.37
C GLY A 452 -8.51 15.06 30.56
N GLN A 453 -7.69 16.11 30.53
CA GLN A 453 -8.01 17.39 29.90
C GLN A 453 -7.01 17.68 28.76
N ILE A 454 -7.52 18.16 27.64
CA ILE A 454 -6.72 18.52 26.47
C ILE A 454 -6.23 19.97 26.59
N TYR A 455 -5.00 20.24 26.19
CA TYR A 455 -4.44 21.57 26.07
C TYR A 455 -3.70 21.72 24.73
N PHE A 456 -4.00 22.78 23.98
CA PHE A 456 -3.33 23.09 22.71
C PHE A 456 -2.20 24.09 22.94
N ASP A 457 -1.05 23.77 22.36
CA ASP A 457 0.22 24.49 22.48
C ASP A 457 0.79 24.72 21.07
N ASN A 458 0.94 25.99 20.68
CA ASN A 458 1.35 26.45 19.34
C ASN A 458 0.57 25.84 18.15
N LEU A 459 -0.73 25.54 18.32
CA LEU A 459 -1.53 24.85 17.31
C LEU A 459 -2.57 25.76 16.65
N ILE A 460 -2.35 26.10 15.37
CA ILE A 460 -3.25 26.93 14.54
C ILE A 460 -4.23 26.03 13.77
N THR A 461 -5.51 26.04 14.17
CA THR A 461 -6.60 25.34 13.47
C THR A 461 -7.29 26.24 12.44
N VAL A 462 -7.68 25.67 11.31
CA VAL A 462 -8.59 26.27 10.32
C VAL A 462 -9.87 25.43 10.23
N GLN A 463 -11.03 26.08 10.33
CA GLN A 463 -12.32 25.44 10.04
C GLN A 463 -12.52 25.37 8.52
N GLN A 464 -12.82 24.18 7.98
CA GLN A 464 -12.97 24.00 6.55
C GLN A 464 -14.42 24.28 6.12
N ARG A 465 -14.62 25.23 5.20
CA ARG A 465 -15.88 25.36 4.43
C ARG A 465 -15.69 24.63 3.09
N ASN A 466 -16.38 23.51 2.95
CA ASN A 466 -16.69 22.72 1.74
C ASN A 466 -15.66 22.63 0.59
N SER A 467 -15.09 21.44 0.37
CA SER A 467 -14.76 20.93 -0.98
C SER A 467 -14.30 19.46 -0.94
N SER A 468 -14.62 18.70 -2.01
CA SER A 468 -14.32 17.28 -2.27
C SER A 468 -15.08 16.23 -1.42
N ASP A 469 -15.58 15.19 -2.11
CA ASP A 469 -16.68 14.36 -1.61
C ASP A 469 -16.29 13.16 -0.75
N LYS A 470 -15.02 12.69 -0.81
CA LYS A 470 -14.56 11.52 -0.03
C LYS A 470 -14.43 11.77 1.48
N LEU A 471 -14.55 13.01 1.97
CA LEU A 471 -14.55 13.34 3.40
C LEU A 471 -15.96 13.41 4.02
N GLN A 472 -17.02 13.29 3.22
CA GLN A 472 -18.40 13.55 3.66
C GLN A 472 -19.00 12.51 4.61
N GLU A 473 -18.43 11.30 4.71
CA GLU A 473 -18.91 10.29 5.67
C GLU A 473 -18.36 10.53 7.08
N ILE A 474 -17.09 10.91 7.20
CA ILE A 474 -16.45 11.24 8.50
C ILE A 474 -17.02 12.55 9.07
N ASN A 475 -17.26 13.55 8.21
CA ASN A 475 -17.68 14.88 8.64
C ASN A 475 -19.14 14.98 9.13
N LYS A 476 -19.95 13.91 9.05
CA LYS A 476 -21.37 13.94 9.44
C LYS A 476 -21.66 13.89 10.95
N SER A 477 -20.64 13.68 11.80
CA SER A 477 -20.82 13.55 13.25
C SER A 477 -19.94 14.43 14.14
N GLN A 478 -18.90 15.09 13.60
CA GLN A 478 -17.96 15.90 14.41
C GLN A 478 -17.49 17.14 13.63
N ASN A 479 -17.30 18.26 14.36
CA ASN A 479 -16.71 19.49 13.81
C ASN A 479 -15.19 19.33 13.65
N VAL A 480 -14.77 18.65 12.58
CA VAL A 480 -13.35 18.43 12.27
C VAL A 480 -12.68 19.75 11.87
N THR A 481 -11.55 20.07 12.52
CA THR A 481 -10.70 21.21 12.19
C THR A 481 -9.37 20.73 11.59
N LYS A 482 -8.80 21.52 10.67
CA LYS A 482 -7.54 21.16 10.00
C LYS A 482 -6.38 21.99 10.54
N VAL A 483 -5.27 21.34 10.88
CA VAL A 483 -4.07 21.98 11.41
C VAL A 483 -3.23 22.60 10.29
N LYS A 484 -2.85 23.86 10.48
CA LYS A 484 -2.16 24.67 9.46
C LYS A 484 -0.64 24.60 9.56
N GLU A 485 -0.11 24.49 10.77
CA GLU A 485 1.33 24.45 11.13
C GLU A 485 1.52 23.43 12.27
N ASN A 486 2.70 22.83 12.39
CA ASN A 486 2.96 21.77 13.38
C ASN A 486 2.75 22.28 14.82
N GLY A 487 1.83 21.65 15.56
CA GLY A 487 1.45 22.05 16.93
C GLY A 487 1.35 20.87 17.89
N LEU A 488 1.32 21.16 19.19
CA LEU A 488 1.29 20.17 20.26
C LEU A 488 -0.10 20.07 20.90
N ILE A 489 -0.58 18.83 21.03
CA ILE A 489 -1.81 18.48 21.76
C ILE A 489 -1.41 17.72 23.03
N TRP A 490 -1.38 18.45 24.15
CA TRP A 490 -1.10 17.90 25.47
C TRP A 490 -2.36 17.25 26.04
N VAL A 491 -2.24 16.00 26.51
CA VAL A 491 -3.28 15.32 27.28
C VAL A 491 -2.83 15.26 28.74
N LEU A 492 -3.40 16.14 29.56
CA LEU A 492 -3.06 16.29 30.98
C LEU A 492 -3.90 15.32 31.82
N ASN A 493 -3.26 14.36 32.47
CA ASN A 493 -3.90 13.27 33.22
C ASN A 493 -4.86 13.80 34.30
N GLY A 494 -6.04 13.20 34.41
CA GLY A 494 -6.98 13.43 35.51
C GLY A 494 -8.19 12.50 35.41
N ASN A 495 -8.71 12.05 36.54
CA ASN A 495 -9.79 11.08 36.56
C ASN A 495 -11.12 11.76 36.23
N LEU A 496 -11.82 11.29 35.20
CA LEU A 496 -13.13 11.81 34.83
C LEU A 496 -14.24 11.06 35.57
N LEU A 497 -15.03 11.80 36.35
CA LEU A 497 -16.23 11.33 37.01
C LEU A 497 -17.47 11.96 36.35
N SER A 498 -18.39 11.12 35.88
CA SER A 498 -19.71 11.59 35.45
C SER A 498 -20.60 11.90 36.66
N PHE A 499 -21.42 12.95 36.57
CA PHE A 499 -22.33 13.38 37.64
C PHE A 499 -23.20 12.25 38.21
N LEU A 500 -23.69 11.36 37.33
CA LEU A 500 -24.50 10.19 37.65
C LEU A 500 -23.77 9.19 38.58
N THR A 501 -22.45 9.04 38.42
CA THR A 501 -21.62 8.18 39.26
C THR A 501 -21.41 8.78 40.66
N ILE A 502 -21.26 10.11 40.74
CA ILE A 502 -21.11 10.85 41.99
C ILE A 502 -22.40 10.70 42.84
N PHE A 503 -23.56 10.96 42.24
CA PHE A 503 -24.85 10.78 42.93
C PHE A 503 -25.11 9.32 43.33
N LYS A 504 -24.78 8.33 42.48
CA LYS A 504 -24.89 6.91 42.88
C LYS A 504 -24.03 6.58 44.09
N LYS A 505 -22.77 7.04 44.17
CA LYS A 505 -21.91 6.83 45.35
C LYS A 505 -22.44 7.53 46.61
N LEU A 506 -22.98 8.74 46.50
CA LEU A 506 -23.60 9.46 47.62
C LEU A 506 -24.86 8.76 48.14
N SER A 507 -25.70 8.24 47.24
CA SER A 507 -27.01 7.65 47.58
C SER A 507 -26.98 6.35 48.41
N VAL A 508 -25.80 5.73 48.59
CA VAL A 508 -25.67 4.37 49.15
C VAL A 508 -25.40 4.35 50.67
N LYS A 509 -25.07 5.47 51.31
CA LYS A 509 -24.71 5.48 52.75
C LYS A 509 -25.87 5.66 53.75
N HIS A 510 -27.04 6.17 53.36
CA HIS A 510 -28.19 6.34 54.28
C HIS A 510 -29.54 5.97 53.66
N HIS A 511 -30.39 5.28 54.43
CA HIS A 511 -31.71 4.79 53.99
C HIS A 511 -32.80 5.87 53.96
N LYS A 512 -32.78 6.75 52.95
CA LYS A 512 -33.98 7.45 52.46
C LYS A 512 -33.98 7.51 50.92
N ARG A 513 -35.14 7.26 50.30
CA ARG A 513 -35.33 7.48 48.86
C ARG A 513 -35.56 8.97 48.59
N TYR A 514 -34.82 9.53 47.66
CA TYR A 514 -35.09 10.83 47.06
C TYR A 514 -35.67 10.61 45.66
N MET A 515 -36.77 11.29 45.36
CA MET A 515 -37.34 11.37 44.01
C MET A 515 -37.04 12.76 43.44
N LEU A 516 -36.77 12.84 42.15
CA LEU A 516 -36.66 14.08 41.40
C LEU A 516 -37.62 13.99 40.20
N SER A 517 -38.44 15.02 40.02
CA SER A 517 -39.28 15.22 38.85
C SER A 517 -38.70 16.36 38.02
N GLU A 518 -38.48 16.13 36.73
CA GLU A 518 -38.09 17.20 35.80
C GLU A 518 -39.35 17.97 35.36
N GLN A 519 -39.30 19.30 35.44
CA GLN A 519 -40.19 20.22 34.73
C GLN A 519 -39.37 21.44 34.27
N ASP A 520 -39.79 22.03 33.15
CA ASP A 520 -38.96 22.91 32.35
C ASP A 520 -38.78 24.32 32.90
N SER A 521 -37.57 24.86 32.73
CA SER A 521 -37.29 26.04 31.88
C SER A 521 -35.88 26.60 32.12
N LEU A 522 -35.41 27.48 31.23
CA LEU A 522 -34.06 28.06 31.30
C LEU A 522 -34.00 29.29 32.20
N THR A 523 -32.78 29.58 32.66
CA THR A 523 -32.32 30.79 33.39
C THR A 523 -32.70 30.89 34.87
N ASN A 524 -31.65 30.89 35.71
CA ASN A 524 -31.63 31.20 37.16
C ASN A 524 -32.56 30.39 38.08
N HIS A 525 -32.01 29.80 39.15
CA HIS A 525 -32.31 30.18 40.56
C HIS A 525 -31.61 29.26 41.57
N LYS A 526 -31.82 29.54 42.87
CA LYS A 526 -31.30 28.77 44.01
C LYS A 526 -32.17 27.53 44.24
N PHE A 527 -31.57 26.37 44.43
CA PHE A 527 -32.30 25.18 44.89
C PHE A 527 -32.70 25.34 46.37
N LYS A 528 -33.99 25.15 46.69
CA LYS A 528 -34.45 24.84 48.05
C LYS A 528 -34.76 23.35 48.14
N ILE A 529 -34.20 22.67 49.14
CA ILE A 529 -34.51 21.26 49.43
C ILE A 529 -35.61 21.24 50.49
N PHE A 530 -36.75 20.63 50.17
CA PHE A 530 -37.78 20.35 51.16
C PHE A 530 -37.46 19.06 51.92
N THR A 531 -37.70 19.07 53.23
CA THR A 531 -37.77 17.87 54.06
C THR A 531 -39.20 17.69 54.55
N SER A 532 -39.73 16.47 54.48
CA SER A 532 -40.97 16.10 55.14
C SER A 532 -40.70 15.08 56.24
N THR A 533 -41.31 15.31 57.40
CA THR A 533 -41.20 14.48 58.59
C THR A 533 -42.58 14.10 59.09
N ARG A 534 -42.98 12.85 58.85
CA ARG A 534 -43.92 12.08 59.67
C ARG A 534 -43.76 10.58 59.34
N PRO A 535 -43.66 9.69 60.33
CA PRO A 535 -43.53 8.25 60.10
C PRO A 535 -44.90 7.58 60.04
N HIS A 536 -45.11 6.61 59.15
CA HIS A 536 -46.12 5.56 59.37
C HIS A 536 -45.64 4.20 58.84
N LYS A 537 -46.32 3.14 59.28
CA LYS A 537 -45.80 1.77 59.36
C LYS A 537 -46.00 0.96 58.06
N ASN A 538 -45.25 -0.14 57.95
CA ASN A 538 -45.45 -1.30 57.08
C ASN A 538 -45.27 -1.12 55.55
N PHE A 539 -44.23 -1.75 54.99
CA PHE A 539 -44.42 -2.91 54.11
C PHE A 539 -43.11 -3.72 53.96
N LYS A 540 -43.19 -5.03 53.65
CA LYS A 540 -42.03 -5.91 53.40
C LYS A 540 -41.83 -6.18 51.90
N PRO A 541 -40.59 -6.45 51.42
CA PRO A 541 -40.28 -6.65 50.01
C PRO A 541 -40.46 -8.11 49.54
N LYS A 542 -40.53 -8.34 48.22
CA LYS A 542 -40.16 -9.61 47.57
C LYS A 542 -39.46 -9.39 46.20
N PRO A 543 -38.64 -10.35 45.70
CA PRO A 543 -37.82 -10.19 44.49
C PRO A 543 -38.12 -11.21 43.35
N GLY A 544 -37.51 -10.98 42.18
CA GLY A 544 -37.39 -11.90 41.03
C GLY A 544 -37.31 -11.09 39.72
N LEU A 545 -36.19 -11.02 38.99
CA LEU A 545 -35.47 -12.02 38.17
C LEU A 545 -36.17 -12.41 36.86
N THR A 546 -35.65 -11.87 35.74
CA THR A 546 -35.20 -12.63 34.55
C THR A 546 -34.25 -11.78 33.67
N GLN A 547 -33.43 -12.44 32.85
CA GLN A 547 -32.59 -11.87 31.77
C GLN A 547 -33.43 -11.84 30.45
N ILE A 548 -33.00 -11.51 29.23
CA ILE A 548 -31.66 -11.51 28.55
C ILE A 548 -31.59 -10.31 27.52
N PRO A 549 -30.76 -10.21 26.43
CA PRO A 549 -30.25 -8.90 25.98
C PRO A 549 -30.52 -8.56 24.48
N THR A 550 -29.68 -7.66 23.91
CA THR A 550 -29.34 -7.41 22.48
C THR A 550 -29.84 -6.13 21.77
N GLN A 551 -28.87 -5.52 21.06
CA GLN A 551 -28.94 -4.81 19.76
C GLN A 551 -29.90 -3.61 19.53
N THR A 552 -29.31 -2.41 19.71
CA THR A 552 -29.23 -1.31 18.72
C THR A 552 -30.18 -1.28 17.50
N VAL A 553 -30.97 -0.20 17.42
CA VAL A 553 -31.36 0.50 16.16
C VAL A 553 -31.17 2.02 16.40
N THR A 554 -31.18 2.83 15.34
CA THR A 554 -30.61 4.20 15.27
C THR A 554 -31.63 5.35 15.20
N ASN A 555 -31.11 6.58 15.28
CA ASN A 555 -31.61 7.85 14.70
C ASN A 555 -32.66 8.70 15.45
N LEU A 556 -32.65 10.00 15.05
CA LEU A 556 -33.53 11.14 15.41
C LEU A 556 -33.36 11.65 16.86
N ILE A 557 -32.86 12.86 17.13
CA ILE A 557 -33.24 14.23 16.70
C ILE A 557 -34.55 14.71 17.33
N THR A 558 -34.42 15.66 18.26
CA THR A 558 -35.39 16.76 18.51
C THR A 558 -34.62 18.04 18.84
N TYR A 559 -34.99 19.15 18.20
CA TYR A 559 -34.51 20.50 18.55
C TYR A 559 -35.05 20.94 19.92
N ASN A 560 -34.44 21.97 20.52
CA ASN A 560 -35.25 23.05 21.08
C ASN A 560 -34.54 24.41 21.02
N SER A 561 -35.32 25.48 20.89
CA SER A 561 -34.84 26.82 20.55
C SER A 561 -34.78 27.78 21.73
N LYS A 562 -33.92 28.82 21.64
CA LYS A 562 -34.29 30.24 21.79
C LYS A 562 -33.07 31.18 21.63
N TYR A 563 -33.19 32.12 20.69
CA TYR A 563 -32.39 33.34 20.65
C TYR A 563 -33.05 34.42 21.54
N PRO A 564 -32.28 35.39 22.08
CA PRO A 564 -32.74 36.76 22.26
C PRO A 564 -32.40 37.61 21.02
N LEU A 565 -33.22 38.62 20.72
CA LEU A 565 -32.97 39.59 19.64
C LEU A 565 -32.13 40.80 20.11
N ASN A 566 -31.54 41.50 19.13
CA ASN A 566 -31.33 42.96 18.99
C ASN A 566 -30.10 43.18 18.08
N ASN A 567 -30.11 43.97 17.00
CA ASN A 567 -30.98 45.10 16.60
C ASN A 567 -31.62 44.93 15.20
N LEU A 568 -32.45 45.90 14.82
CA LEU A 568 -33.00 46.11 13.47
C LEU A 568 -31.98 46.82 12.56
N GLU A 569 -32.13 46.62 11.24
CA GLU A 569 -32.42 47.72 10.29
C GLU A 569 -33.01 47.15 8.99
N GLU A 570 -33.43 48.03 8.07
CA GLU A 570 -34.39 47.73 7.00
C GLU A 570 -33.77 46.93 5.82
N ILE A 571 -34.57 46.29 4.96
CA ILE A 571 -35.10 46.89 3.72
C ILE A 571 -36.46 46.27 3.33
N SER A 572 -37.25 47.04 2.56
CA SER A 572 -38.66 46.84 2.21
C SER A 572 -39.01 45.63 1.35
N MET A 573 -40.26 45.17 1.48
CA MET A 573 -40.92 44.26 0.53
C MET A 573 -41.39 44.95 -0.77
N ASN A 574 -41.44 44.19 -1.86
CA ASN A 574 -42.65 43.95 -2.67
C ASN A 574 -42.49 42.55 -3.32
N LYS A 575 -43.47 41.63 -3.34
CA LYS A 575 -44.80 41.66 -4.02
C LYS A 575 -44.62 41.77 -5.54
N GLU A 576 -45.14 40.90 -6.41
CA GLU A 576 -46.19 39.85 -6.38
C GLU A 576 -45.79 38.70 -7.37
N THR A 577 -46.43 37.53 -7.55
CA THR A 577 -47.69 36.85 -7.13
C THR A 577 -47.35 35.38 -6.72
N LEU A 578 -48.07 34.58 -5.90
CA LEU A 578 -49.49 34.29 -5.59
C LEU A 578 -50.12 33.10 -6.37
N PHE A 579 -50.87 32.25 -5.64
CA PHE A 579 -51.65 31.06 -6.06
C PHE A 579 -50.86 29.78 -6.43
N LYS A 580 -51.33 28.53 -6.19
CA LYS A 580 -52.43 27.98 -5.33
C LYS A 580 -51.92 26.66 -4.72
N TYR A 581 -52.08 26.32 -3.44
CA TYR A 581 -53.28 26.06 -2.60
C TYR A 581 -53.96 24.68 -2.85
N GLN A 582 -54.24 24.01 -1.73
CA GLN A 582 -55.25 22.95 -1.48
C GLN A 582 -54.91 21.44 -1.68
N ASP A 583 -54.66 20.82 -0.52
CA ASP A 583 -55.45 19.71 0.05
C ASP A 583 -55.28 18.24 -0.39
N TYR A 584 -55.85 17.38 0.47
CA TYR A 584 -56.19 15.96 0.34
C TYR A 584 -55.11 14.93 -0.03
N THR A 585 -54.46 14.43 1.03
CA THR A 585 -54.50 13.01 1.46
C THR A 585 -54.57 11.86 0.43
N LYS A 586 -53.70 10.86 0.65
CA LYS A 586 -53.82 9.43 0.27
C LYS A 586 -53.64 9.06 -1.23
N ILE A 587 -52.38 8.85 -1.59
CA ILE A 587 -51.92 7.94 -2.65
C ILE A 587 -50.76 7.14 -2.03
N PHE A 588 -50.85 5.84 -1.68
CA PHE A 588 -51.99 4.91 -1.62
C PHE A 588 -51.98 4.17 -0.26
N ASN A 589 -53.17 3.86 0.28
CA ASN A 589 -53.32 2.87 1.35
C ASN A 589 -53.54 1.48 0.72
N VAL A 590 -52.80 0.45 1.16
CA VAL A 590 -53.13 -0.96 0.90
C VAL A 590 -52.98 -1.74 2.21
N GLN A 591 -54.01 -2.48 2.60
CA GLN A 591 -54.08 -3.23 3.85
C GLN A 591 -53.95 -4.73 3.61
N ILE A 592 -53.16 -5.40 4.46
CA ILE A 592 -53.39 -6.81 4.84
C ILE A 592 -53.48 -6.80 6.37
N ASN A 593 -54.62 -6.38 6.94
CA ASN A 593 -55.77 -7.24 7.24
C ASN A 593 -55.38 -8.56 7.92
N LEU A 594 -55.41 -8.58 9.25
CA LEU A 594 -55.76 -9.81 9.98
C LEU A 594 -57.20 -10.15 9.62
N HIS A 595 -57.41 -11.19 8.80
CA HIS A 595 -58.77 -11.58 8.41
C HIS A 595 -59.01 -13.10 8.43
N HIS A 596 -58.88 -13.69 9.62
CA HIS A 596 -59.94 -14.59 10.10
C HIS A 596 -60.69 -13.86 11.23
N VAL A 597 -61.63 -13.00 10.85
CA VAL A 597 -63.04 -13.31 10.57
C VAL A 597 -63.87 -13.44 11.86
N HIS A 598 -64.93 -12.63 11.91
CA HIS A 598 -65.96 -12.61 12.95
C HIS A 598 -66.65 -13.97 13.19
N LYS A 599 -67.26 -14.10 14.38
CA LYS A 599 -68.35 -15.04 14.75
C LYS A 599 -68.03 -16.55 14.67
N LEU A 600 -67.99 -17.18 15.85
CA LEU A 600 -68.71 -18.40 16.28
C LEU A 600 -68.13 -18.77 17.65
N LYS A 601 -68.77 -18.59 18.80
CA LYS A 601 -70.15 -18.93 19.22
C LYS A 601 -70.50 -20.40 18.93
N ARG A 602 -70.19 -21.27 19.90
CA ARG A 602 -70.67 -22.66 20.09
C ARG A 602 -70.30 -23.71 19.02
N ARG A 603 -69.35 -24.60 19.34
CA ARG A 603 -69.47 -26.09 19.40
C ARG A 603 -68.09 -26.67 19.78
N MET A 604 -68.00 -27.59 20.76
CA MET A 604 -68.05 -29.07 20.63
C MET A 604 -66.99 -29.65 19.70
N LYS A 605 -66.28 -30.77 20.00
CA LYS A 605 -66.18 -31.62 21.21
C LYS A 605 -65.01 -32.61 20.99
N ILE A 606 -64.49 -33.27 22.04
CA ILE A 606 -63.65 -34.51 21.99
C ILE A 606 -62.22 -34.28 21.39
N GLY A 607 -61.14 -34.90 21.87
CA GLY A 607 -60.92 -35.63 23.12
C GLY A 607 -59.88 -36.76 23.03
N SER A 608 -59.12 -37.01 24.11
CA SER A 608 -58.23 -38.19 24.32
C SER A 608 -56.94 -38.18 23.45
N GLN A 609 -55.75 -38.71 23.83
CA GLN A 609 -55.09 -39.11 25.09
C GLN A 609 -53.60 -38.71 25.00
N GLN A 610 -52.70 -38.79 26.00
CA GLN A 610 -52.78 -39.17 27.43
C GLN A 610 -52.02 -38.04 28.23
N ASN A 611 -51.09 -38.15 29.20
CA ASN A 611 -50.48 -39.24 29.99
C ASN A 611 -50.09 -38.73 31.41
N LYS A 612 -49.41 -39.58 32.18
CA LYS A 612 -48.88 -39.42 33.55
C LYS A 612 -47.86 -38.26 33.67
N ILE A 613 -47.79 -37.44 34.72
CA ILE A 613 -48.07 -37.56 36.17
C ILE A 613 -47.11 -38.50 36.94
N LYS A 614 -46.23 -37.93 37.79
CA LYS A 614 -45.93 -38.53 39.11
C LYS A 614 -45.42 -37.50 40.12
N LEU A 615 -45.94 -37.59 41.34
CA LEU A 615 -45.67 -36.69 42.47
C LEU A 615 -45.25 -37.58 43.65
N ILE A 616 -44.00 -37.52 44.10
CA ILE A 616 -43.48 -38.27 45.26
C ILE A 616 -42.72 -37.33 46.21
N ARG A 617 -42.70 -37.66 47.51
CA ARG A 617 -42.36 -36.81 48.67
C ARG A 617 -41.76 -37.68 49.79
N LYS A 618 -41.09 -37.06 50.80
CA LYS A 618 -40.36 -37.68 51.96
C LYS A 618 -38.97 -38.20 51.57
N ASN A 619 -37.93 -38.29 52.42
CA ASN A 619 -37.65 -37.94 53.86
C ASN A 619 -36.11 -37.76 54.00
N LYS A 620 -35.40 -37.38 55.09
CA LYS A 620 -35.52 -37.08 56.56
C LYS A 620 -34.81 -35.69 56.81
N LEU A 621 -34.68 -34.98 57.95
CA LEU A 621 -34.30 -35.21 59.38
C LEU A 621 -32.82 -35.65 59.55
N THR A 622 -31.95 -35.14 60.44
CA THR A 622 -31.97 -34.44 61.78
C THR A 622 -30.72 -33.52 61.97
N LYS A 623 -30.38 -32.70 63.01
CA LYS A 623 -30.97 -32.04 64.22
C LYS A 623 -29.91 -31.06 64.84
N PHE A 624 -30.32 -29.96 65.52
CA PHE A 624 -29.70 -29.34 66.76
C PHE A 624 -28.25 -28.70 66.64
N THR A 625 -27.70 -27.80 67.50
CA THR A 625 -28.17 -26.93 68.63
C THR A 625 -27.28 -25.66 68.89
N ARG A 626 -27.76 -24.78 69.82
CA ARG A 626 -27.12 -23.73 70.68
C ARG A 626 -25.70 -24.08 71.25
N LYS A 627 -24.83 -23.21 71.83
CA LYS A 627 -24.78 -21.75 72.23
C LYS A 627 -23.33 -21.37 72.74
N TYR A 628 -22.98 -20.06 72.81
CA TYR A 628 -22.06 -19.40 73.80
C TYR A 628 -20.52 -19.70 73.72
N LYS A 629 -19.54 -18.90 74.25
CA LYS A 629 -19.46 -17.46 74.70
C LYS A 629 -17.98 -17.00 74.90
N LYS A 630 -17.60 -15.77 74.46
CA LYS A 630 -16.50 -14.87 74.96
C LYS A 630 -15.04 -15.43 74.98
N PRO A 631 -13.95 -14.60 74.94
CA PRO A 631 -13.58 -13.43 75.79
C PRO A 631 -13.87 -12.07 75.11
N THR A 632 -14.27 -10.92 75.69
CA THR A 632 -13.98 -10.08 76.89
C THR A 632 -13.05 -8.89 76.63
N THR A 633 -13.55 -7.69 76.96
CA THR A 633 -12.82 -6.45 77.38
C THR A 633 -11.88 -5.79 76.34
N ARG A 634 -11.75 -4.44 76.27
CA ARG A 634 -12.29 -3.36 77.14
C ARG A 634 -12.33 -2.02 76.38
N GLU A 635 -13.33 -1.17 76.70
CA GLU A 635 -13.36 0.31 76.54
C GLU A 635 -13.14 0.93 75.13
N SER A 636 -13.65 2.12 74.77
CA SER A 636 -14.45 3.12 75.50
C SER A 636 -15.60 3.69 74.61
N TYR A 637 -16.45 4.56 75.16
CA TYR A 637 -17.65 5.11 74.51
C TYR A 637 -17.52 6.61 74.15
N TYR A 638 -18.37 7.04 73.22
CA TYR A 638 -18.81 8.43 72.92
C TYR A 638 -17.77 9.54 72.70
N LEU A 639 -17.84 10.14 71.51
CA LEU A 639 -18.44 11.48 71.38
C LEU A 639 -18.90 11.71 69.93
N GLU A 640 -20.16 12.15 69.74
CA GLU A 640 -20.63 12.63 68.44
C GLU A 640 -20.14 14.07 68.22
N THR A 641 -19.38 14.31 67.16
CA THR A 641 -19.12 15.65 66.64
C THR A 641 -19.92 15.84 65.36
N HIS A 642 -20.95 16.68 65.38
CA HIS A 642 -21.78 16.95 64.20
C HIS A 642 -20.98 17.67 63.10
N GLU A 643 -20.57 16.95 62.06
CA GLU A 643 -19.95 17.53 60.87
C GLU A 643 -20.97 18.25 59.99
N ASN A 644 -21.18 19.54 60.24
CA ASN A 644 -21.91 20.43 59.34
C ASN A 644 -21.08 20.73 58.08
N ILE A 645 -21.19 19.88 57.05
CA ILE A 645 -20.50 20.09 55.76
C ILE A 645 -21.12 21.29 55.01
N THR A 646 -20.43 22.43 55.04
CA THR A 646 -20.86 23.66 54.35
C THR A 646 -20.18 23.81 52.98
N PHE A 647 -20.93 23.66 51.89
CA PHE A 647 -20.45 23.89 50.53
C PHE A 647 -20.56 25.37 50.11
N ASN A 648 -19.47 26.13 50.25
CA ASN A 648 -19.41 27.52 49.80
C ASN A 648 -19.19 27.60 48.28
N ILE A 649 -20.22 27.98 47.53
CA ILE A 649 -20.16 28.23 46.08
C ILE A 649 -19.87 29.71 45.83
N GLN A 650 -18.59 30.05 45.64
CA GLN A 650 -18.20 31.41 45.22
C GLN A 650 -18.15 31.52 43.69
N LYS A 651 -18.78 32.56 43.15
CA LYS A 651 -18.88 32.82 41.71
C LYS A 651 -17.86 33.90 41.31
N THR A 652 -16.76 33.50 40.67
CA THR A 652 -15.73 34.45 40.22
C THR A 652 -16.18 35.19 38.95
N LYS A 653 -15.57 36.34 38.64
CA LYS A 653 -15.88 37.17 37.46
C LYS A 653 -15.68 36.45 36.10
N LYS A 654 -15.12 35.23 36.07
CA LYS A 654 -14.87 34.43 34.84
C LYS A 654 -15.85 33.27 34.60
N LYS A 655 -17.01 33.22 35.28
CA LYS A 655 -18.04 32.15 35.18
C LYS A 655 -17.57 30.75 35.63
N GLU A 656 -16.49 30.63 36.38
CA GLU A 656 -16.06 29.35 36.97
C GLU A 656 -16.80 29.06 38.29
N LEU A 657 -17.19 27.80 38.49
CA LEU A 657 -17.73 27.29 39.75
C LEU A 657 -16.62 26.53 40.48
N LYS A 658 -16.12 27.07 41.60
CA LYS A 658 -15.35 26.31 42.59
C LYS A 658 -16.30 25.66 43.59
N VAL A 659 -16.10 24.38 43.86
CA VAL A 659 -16.73 23.67 44.99
C VAL A 659 -15.61 23.27 45.94
N VAL A 660 -15.48 23.99 47.05
CA VAL A 660 -14.51 23.67 48.11
C VAL A 660 -15.20 22.76 49.13
N ARG A 661 -14.54 21.66 49.50
CA ARG A 661 -14.91 20.84 50.65
C ARG A 661 -14.05 21.26 51.85
N THR A 662 -14.69 21.68 52.92
CA THR A 662 -14.04 22.05 54.19
C THR A 662 -14.54 21.14 55.31
N ASP A 663 -13.75 20.11 55.63
CA ASP A 663 -14.03 19.19 56.73
C ASP A 663 -13.45 19.78 58.03
N HIS A 664 -14.30 20.30 58.91
CA HIS A 664 -13.89 20.93 60.17
C HIS A 664 -13.84 19.94 61.34
N THR A 665 -12.72 19.23 61.48
CA THR A 665 -12.45 18.38 62.65
C THR A 665 -11.90 19.21 63.82
N MET A 666 -12.66 19.30 64.92
CA MET A 666 -12.29 20.03 66.13
C MET A 666 -11.92 19.09 67.28
N THR A 667 -10.62 18.84 67.45
CA THR A 667 -10.09 18.07 68.60
C THR A 667 -9.42 19.00 69.62
N ARG A 668 -9.73 18.82 70.91
CA ARG A 668 -9.08 19.58 71.99
C ARG A 668 -7.62 19.11 72.18
N LYS A 669 -6.68 19.99 71.79
CA LYS A 669 -5.19 19.94 71.87
C LYS A 669 -4.48 19.42 70.60
N LYS A 670 -3.50 20.23 70.17
CA LYS A 670 -2.63 20.13 68.96
C LYS A 670 -3.35 20.25 67.61
N LYS A 671 -2.81 21.10 66.73
CA LYS A 671 -3.23 21.28 65.33
C LYS A 671 -2.73 20.09 64.50
N GLN A 672 -3.54 19.60 63.58
CA GLN A 672 -3.14 18.63 62.55
C GLN A 672 -3.72 19.04 61.19
N TYR A 673 -3.08 18.64 60.09
CA TYR A 673 -3.24 19.27 58.78
C TYR A 673 -4.42 18.69 57.98
N CYS A 674 -5.19 19.57 57.34
CA CYS A 674 -6.25 19.19 56.40
C CYS A 674 -5.64 18.77 55.06
N GLN A 675 -6.10 17.65 54.47
CA GLN A 675 -5.89 17.38 53.05
C GLN A 675 -6.98 18.08 52.22
N TYR A 676 -6.58 18.75 51.15
CA TYR A 676 -7.49 19.48 50.27
C TYR A 676 -7.74 18.69 48.97
N GLU A 677 -8.95 18.17 48.78
CA GLU A 677 -9.41 17.69 47.46
C GLU A 677 -9.98 18.88 46.66
N GLU A 678 -9.15 19.54 45.83
CA GLU A 678 -9.65 20.56 44.90
C GLU A 678 -10.41 19.93 43.72
N ILE A 679 -11.75 20.01 43.76
CA ILE A 679 -12.61 19.70 42.62
C ILE A 679 -12.67 20.94 41.71
N THR A 680 -12.07 20.86 40.54
CA THR A 680 -12.05 21.96 39.56
C THR A 680 -12.72 21.58 38.24
N VAL A 681 -13.38 22.59 37.66
CA VAL A 681 -14.12 22.56 36.38
C VAL A 681 -15.37 21.66 36.35
N LEU A 682 -16.53 22.33 36.30
CA LEU A 682 -17.78 21.81 35.75
C LEU A 682 -17.84 22.23 34.28
N ASN A 683 -17.70 21.28 33.34
CA ASN A 683 -17.93 21.55 31.92
C ASN A 683 -19.39 21.21 31.52
N SER A 684 -19.87 21.75 30.40
CA SER A 684 -21.26 21.64 29.91
C SER A 684 -21.84 20.22 29.95
N ASN A 685 -21.01 19.22 29.65
CA ASN A 685 -21.39 17.80 29.58
C ASN A 685 -21.49 17.09 30.96
N LYS A 686 -21.61 17.82 32.08
CA LYS A 686 -21.80 17.27 33.44
C LYS A 686 -20.71 16.26 33.88
N GLN A 687 -19.48 16.50 33.46
CA GLN A 687 -18.29 15.73 33.89
C GLN A 687 -17.40 16.59 34.78
N CYS A 688 -16.80 15.95 35.79
CA CYS A 688 -15.86 16.57 36.73
C CYS A 688 -14.50 15.87 36.66
N LEU A 689 -13.44 16.66 36.76
CA LEU A 689 -12.06 16.16 36.84
C LEU A 689 -11.65 16.03 38.32
N THR A 690 -11.08 14.89 38.71
CA THR A 690 -10.44 14.74 40.03
C THR A 690 -8.95 14.47 39.90
N HIS A 691 -8.17 15.14 40.74
CA HIS A 691 -6.75 14.87 40.92
C HIS A 691 -6.57 13.85 42.04
N ASN A 692 -5.80 12.80 41.75
CA ASN A 692 -5.39 11.78 42.71
C ASN A 692 -3.86 11.71 42.67
N ASP A 693 -3.22 11.35 43.78
CA ASP A 693 -1.74 11.33 43.92
C ASP A 693 -1.04 10.58 42.79
N LYS A 694 -1.63 9.47 42.32
CA LYS A 694 -1.13 8.66 41.20
C LYS A 694 -0.96 9.46 39.88
N ASN A 695 -1.69 10.55 39.71
CA ASN A 695 -1.67 11.41 38.51
C ASN A 695 -0.68 12.59 38.65
N GLN A 696 -0.01 12.72 39.80
CA GLN A 696 1.00 13.74 40.08
C GLN A 696 2.41 13.14 40.29
N VAL A 697 3.44 13.98 40.27
CA VAL A 697 4.82 13.67 40.68
C VAL A 697 5.33 14.81 41.55
N ILE A 698 6.00 14.51 42.66
CA ILE A 698 6.60 15.49 43.55
C ILE A 698 8.13 15.46 43.36
N PHE A 699 8.73 16.61 43.01
CA PHE A 699 10.17 16.78 42.91
C PHE A 699 10.69 17.62 44.09
N ASN A 700 11.66 17.12 44.84
CA ASN A 700 12.34 17.88 45.89
C ASN A 700 13.48 18.70 45.26
N THR A 701 13.43 20.02 45.42
CA THR A 701 14.37 20.97 44.78
C THR A 701 15.44 21.52 45.73
N GLN A 702 15.46 21.10 47.01
CA GLN A 702 16.45 21.51 48.01
C GLN A 702 16.67 23.04 48.11
N ARG A 703 15.61 23.85 47.85
CA ARG A 703 15.66 25.33 47.77
C ARG A 703 16.67 25.90 46.76
N ARG A 704 17.11 25.13 45.77
CA ARG A 704 17.94 25.60 44.66
C ARG A 704 17.15 26.59 43.77
N PRO A 705 17.82 27.50 43.04
CA PRO A 705 17.14 28.38 42.09
C PRO A 705 16.39 27.56 41.03
N LEU A 706 15.16 28.00 40.73
CA LEU A 706 14.21 27.32 39.86
C LEU A 706 14.21 27.97 38.47
N ASN A 707 14.10 27.16 37.42
CA ASN A 707 14.06 27.63 36.04
C ASN A 707 12.62 27.74 35.49
N VAL A 708 11.60 27.49 36.32
CA VAL A 708 10.20 27.25 35.88
C VAL A 708 9.17 27.89 36.81
N LYS A 709 8.00 28.21 36.26
CA LYS A 709 6.86 28.88 36.89
C LYS A 709 5.67 27.95 37.04
N ILE A 710 4.67 28.39 37.82
CA ILE A 710 3.39 27.68 37.96
C ILE A 710 2.60 27.81 36.65
N GLY A 711 2.07 26.68 36.15
CA GLY A 711 1.34 26.58 34.89
C GLY A 711 2.20 26.17 33.69
N ASP A 712 3.53 26.23 33.79
CA ASP A 712 4.45 25.84 32.70
C ASP A 712 4.34 24.36 32.35
N LEU A 713 4.50 24.06 31.06
CA LEU A 713 4.55 22.72 30.49
C LEU A 713 6.01 22.29 30.33
N ILE A 714 6.42 21.23 31.02
CA ILE A 714 7.78 20.68 30.97
C ILE A 714 7.83 19.29 30.33
N TYR A 715 8.93 19.02 29.66
CA TYR A 715 9.24 17.74 29.05
C TYR A 715 10.05 16.85 30.00
N LYS A 716 9.99 15.52 29.81
CA LYS A 716 11.00 14.60 30.35
C LYS A 716 12.42 15.11 30.01
N GLY A 717 13.29 15.14 31.01
CA GLY A 717 14.67 15.62 30.90
C GLY A 717 14.88 17.13 31.11
N TYR A 718 13.81 17.95 31.13
CA TYR A 718 13.93 19.40 31.35
C TYR A 718 14.49 19.73 32.75
N GLU A 719 15.39 20.72 32.85
CA GLU A 719 16.01 21.11 34.12
C GLU A 719 15.10 22.05 34.92
N ILE A 720 14.51 21.51 35.99
CA ILE A 720 13.54 22.20 36.86
C ILE A 720 14.25 23.19 37.79
N ALA A 721 15.42 22.79 38.30
CA ALA A 721 16.31 23.55 39.17
C ALA A 721 17.75 23.08 38.93
N LYS A 722 18.77 23.87 39.30
CA LYS A 722 20.18 23.51 39.02
C LYS A 722 20.55 22.08 39.49
N GLY A 723 20.83 21.21 38.53
CA GLY A 723 21.16 19.79 38.71
C GLY A 723 19.97 18.84 38.90
N VAL A 724 18.72 19.29 38.73
CA VAL A 724 17.49 18.49 38.93
C VAL A 724 16.66 18.48 37.65
N ARG A 725 16.65 17.33 36.96
CA ARG A 725 15.90 17.12 35.71
C ARG A 725 14.57 16.40 35.94
N SER A 726 13.54 16.74 35.17
CA SER A 726 12.23 16.06 35.24
C SER A 726 12.31 14.62 34.75
N THR A 727 11.70 13.69 35.49
CA THR A 727 11.56 12.29 35.08
C THR A 727 10.37 12.04 34.14
N GLN A 728 9.42 12.98 34.04
CA GLN A 728 8.18 12.85 33.26
C GLN A 728 7.77 14.18 32.61
N SER A 729 7.02 14.10 31.51
CA SER A 729 6.39 15.28 30.88
C SER A 729 5.11 15.68 31.64
N GLY A 730 4.77 16.96 31.69
CA GLY A 730 3.59 17.43 32.44
C GLY A 730 3.49 18.94 32.66
N GLN A 731 2.46 19.36 33.41
CA GLN A 731 2.21 20.75 33.79
C GLN A 731 2.48 20.99 35.28
N ILE A 732 3.21 22.06 35.63
CA ILE A 732 3.46 22.41 37.04
C ILE A 732 2.20 22.98 37.70
N ILE A 733 1.66 22.28 38.71
CA ILE A 733 0.47 22.72 39.46
C ILE A 733 0.84 23.73 40.54
N SER A 734 1.88 23.42 41.32
CA SER A 734 2.27 24.23 42.47
C SER A 734 3.76 24.12 42.78
N ILE A 735 4.35 25.25 43.14
CA ILE A 735 5.71 25.36 43.65
C ILE A 735 5.60 25.71 45.14
N GLN A 736 6.10 24.84 46.01
CA GLN A 736 6.22 25.03 47.45
C GLN A 736 7.71 25.16 47.82
N ALA A 737 8.01 25.58 49.06
CA ALA A 737 9.37 25.95 49.50
C ALA A 737 10.34 24.74 49.62
N GLY A 738 10.78 24.21 48.48
CA GLY A 738 11.63 23.03 48.34
C GLY A 738 10.95 21.84 47.65
N GLN A 739 9.69 21.95 47.22
CA GLN A 739 8.97 20.88 46.51
C GLN A 739 8.14 21.43 45.34
N ILE A 740 8.11 20.71 44.22
CA ILE A 740 7.32 21.05 43.02
C ILE A 740 6.40 19.88 42.66
N ILE A 741 5.12 20.19 42.45
CA ILE A 741 4.09 19.20 42.09
C ILE A 741 3.76 19.32 40.60
N LEU A 742 4.05 18.26 39.85
CA LEU A 742 3.82 18.11 38.42
C LEU A 742 2.57 17.27 38.15
N ARG A 743 1.61 17.79 37.37
CA ARG A 743 0.52 17.01 36.75
C ARG A 743 1.08 16.24 35.56
N LYS A 744 1.01 14.91 35.55
CA LYS A 744 1.50 14.09 34.43
C LYS A 744 0.76 14.45 33.14
N GLY A 745 1.47 14.65 32.04
CA GLY A 745 0.89 15.06 30.76
C GLY A 745 1.65 14.48 29.57
N ILE A 746 0.92 14.01 28.57
CA ILE A 746 1.50 13.42 27.35
C ILE A 746 1.38 14.44 26.20
N PRO A 747 2.50 14.98 25.68
CA PRO A 747 2.49 15.81 24.47
C PRO A 747 2.35 14.93 23.23
N ASN A 748 1.39 15.23 22.36
CA ASN A 748 1.21 14.56 21.07
C ASN A 748 1.45 15.58 19.94
N LEU A 749 2.37 15.28 19.02
CA LEU A 749 2.64 16.15 17.87
C LEU A 749 1.56 15.97 16.80
N ALA A 750 0.81 17.05 16.53
CA ALA A 750 -0.12 17.17 15.42
C ALA A 750 0.57 17.92 14.28
N SER A 751 0.88 17.21 13.19
CA SER A 751 1.55 17.82 12.04
C SER A 751 0.63 18.72 11.22
N GLU A 752 1.21 19.46 10.28
CA GLU A 752 0.48 20.06 9.16
C GLU A 752 -0.51 19.06 8.54
N ASN A 753 -1.66 19.57 8.11
CA ASN A 753 -2.77 18.82 7.50
C ASN A 753 -3.48 17.78 8.39
N THR A 754 -3.13 17.64 9.67
CA THR A 754 -3.89 16.77 10.58
C THR A 754 -5.33 17.23 10.80
N LEU A 755 -6.22 16.27 11.05
CA LEU A 755 -7.66 16.46 11.22
C LEU A 755 -8.02 16.22 12.69
N VAL A 756 -8.30 17.30 13.41
CA VAL A 756 -8.53 17.31 14.87
C VAL A 756 -10.02 17.47 15.14
N GLY A 757 -10.62 16.50 15.84
CA GLY A 757 -12.06 16.44 16.16
C GLY A 757 -12.42 16.87 17.59
N VAL A 758 -11.50 17.54 18.28
CA VAL A 758 -11.62 17.92 19.71
C VAL A 758 -11.08 19.34 19.90
N ASN A 759 -11.52 20.08 20.93
CA ASN A 759 -11.13 21.47 21.16
C ASN A 759 -10.14 21.62 22.32
N ASN A 760 -9.49 22.79 22.40
CA ASN A 760 -8.66 23.16 23.55
C ASN A 760 -9.50 23.19 24.84
N ARG A 761 -8.99 22.59 25.93
CA ARG A 761 -9.64 22.42 27.25
C ARG A 761 -10.81 21.43 27.34
N ASP A 762 -11.12 20.70 26.27
CA ASP A 762 -12.09 19.59 26.33
C ASP A 762 -11.61 18.46 27.26
N LEU A 763 -12.58 17.68 27.76
CA LEU A 763 -12.36 16.53 28.63
C LEU A 763 -12.50 15.23 27.83
N ILE A 764 -11.49 14.36 27.90
CA ILE A 764 -11.39 13.15 27.09
C ILE A 764 -11.18 11.90 27.96
N ALA A 765 -11.98 10.86 27.71
CA ALA A 765 -11.83 9.57 28.38
C ALA A 765 -10.68 8.76 27.77
N LYS A 766 -10.08 7.86 28.56
CA LYS A 766 -9.03 6.94 28.07
C LYS A 766 -9.54 6.11 26.88
N ASN A 767 -8.69 5.99 25.87
CA ASN A 767 -8.88 5.31 24.59
C ASN A 767 -9.89 5.99 23.63
N ASN A 768 -10.30 7.23 23.91
CA ASN A 768 -11.04 8.03 22.93
C ASN A 768 -10.10 8.60 21.86
N PHE A 769 -10.68 8.85 20.69
CA PHE A 769 -10.06 9.53 19.54
C PHE A 769 -9.63 10.97 19.86
N LEU A 770 -8.47 11.37 19.34
CA LEU A 770 -7.87 12.70 19.52
C LEU A 770 -7.75 13.45 18.18
N PHE A 771 -7.11 12.84 17.17
CA PHE A 771 -7.00 13.35 15.80
C PHE A 771 -6.59 12.26 14.80
N HIS A 772 -6.79 12.51 13.50
CA HIS A 772 -6.18 11.71 12.43
C HIS A 772 -4.87 12.35 11.97
N LEU A 773 -3.79 11.57 11.99
CA LEU A 773 -2.54 11.86 11.28
C LEU A 773 -2.72 11.54 9.80
N VAL A 774 -2.88 12.57 8.96
CA VAL A 774 -2.85 12.43 7.50
C VAL A 774 -1.39 12.39 7.04
N TYR A 775 -1.00 11.32 6.35
CA TYR A 775 0.36 11.13 5.85
C TYR A 775 0.36 10.53 4.44
N LYS A 776 1.38 10.88 3.66
CA LYS A 776 1.56 10.33 2.31
C LYS A 776 2.34 9.02 2.42
N LYS A 777 1.62 7.91 2.41
CA LYS A 777 2.25 6.60 2.20
C LYS A 777 2.65 6.55 0.71
N PRO A 778 3.89 6.18 0.36
CA PRO A 778 4.12 5.75 -1.01
C PRO A 778 3.19 4.56 -1.27
N LYS A 779 2.62 4.44 -2.46
CA LYS A 779 2.22 3.12 -2.93
C LYS A 779 3.50 2.31 -2.89
N THR A 780 3.56 1.30 -2.01
CA THR A 780 4.70 0.39 -2.03
C THR A 780 4.83 -0.11 -3.46
N GLY A 781 6.04 -0.01 -4.02
CA GLY A 781 6.36 -0.46 -5.38
C GLY A 781 6.25 -1.97 -5.43
N ASP A 782 5.01 -2.44 -5.38
CA ASP A 782 4.69 -3.74 -4.81
C ASP A 782 5.15 -4.82 -5.76
N ILE A 783 6.21 -5.50 -5.34
CA ILE A 783 6.61 -6.83 -5.80
C ILE A 783 5.37 -7.76 -5.83
N VAL A 784 4.44 -7.53 -4.89
CA VAL A 784 3.11 -8.12 -4.69
C VAL A 784 2.08 -7.83 -5.82
N GLN A 785 2.23 -6.75 -6.59
CA GLN A 785 1.22 -6.21 -7.53
C GLN A 785 1.58 -6.34 -9.02
N GLY A 786 2.68 -7.04 -9.35
CA GLY A 786 3.15 -7.17 -10.74
C GLY A 786 2.08 -7.63 -11.74
N LEU A 787 1.44 -8.78 -11.49
CA LEU A 787 0.43 -9.34 -12.39
C LEU A 787 -0.81 -8.41 -12.56
N PRO A 788 -1.46 -7.90 -11.49
CA PRO A 788 -2.53 -6.90 -11.63
C PRO A 788 -2.17 -5.66 -12.46
N LYS A 789 -0.93 -5.15 -12.37
CA LYS A 789 -0.51 -4.00 -13.18
C LYS A 789 -0.28 -4.37 -14.65
N ILE A 790 0.20 -5.58 -14.93
CA ILE A 790 0.28 -6.13 -16.30
C ILE A 790 -1.12 -6.29 -16.91
N GLU A 791 -2.09 -6.82 -16.13
CA GLU A 791 -3.50 -6.92 -16.57
C GLU A 791 -4.15 -5.54 -16.80
N GLU A 792 -3.85 -4.54 -15.96
CA GLU A 792 -4.35 -3.16 -16.09
C GLU A 792 -3.88 -2.51 -17.40
N LEU A 793 -2.62 -2.73 -17.78
CA LEU A 793 -2.03 -2.26 -19.04
C LEU A 793 -2.54 -3.04 -20.27
N LEU A 794 -2.59 -4.37 -20.21
CA LEU A 794 -3.05 -5.24 -21.32
C LEU A 794 -4.56 -5.13 -21.59
N GLU A 795 -5.37 -4.81 -20.58
CA GLU A 795 -6.78 -4.52 -20.76
C GLU A 795 -7.05 -3.03 -21.10
N ALA A 796 -6.02 -2.18 -21.03
CA ALA A 796 -6.13 -0.74 -21.26
C ALA A 796 -7.32 -0.12 -20.50
N ARG A 797 -7.45 -0.40 -19.20
CA ARG A 797 -8.58 0.08 -18.40
C ARG A 797 -8.56 1.61 -18.29
N ARG A 798 -9.74 2.23 -18.33
CA ARG A 798 -9.91 3.70 -18.17
C ARG A 798 -10.10 4.12 -16.71
N THR A 799 -10.77 3.27 -15.92
CA THR A 799 -11.10 3.51 -14.52
C THR A 799 -10.66 2.34 -13.64
N LYS A 800 -10.42 2.65 -12.37
CA LYS A 800 -10.17 1.69 -11.28
C LYS A 800 -11.02 2.13 -10.10
N ASP A 801 -11.83 1.23 -9.59
CA ASP A 801 -12.71 1.45 -8.42
C ASP A 801 -13.55 2.75 -8.57
N LEU A 802 -14.16 2.88 -9.76
CA LEU A 802 -14.93 4.05 -10.26
C LEU A 802 -14.16 5.38 -10.39
N GLN A 803 -12.86 5.43 -10.09
CA GLN A 803 -12.02 6.62 -10.30
C GLN A 803 -11.27 6.55 -11.64
N PRO A 804 -11.03 7.69 -12.33
CA PRO A 804 -10.18 7.71 -13.52
C PRO A 804 -8.73 7.34 -13.18
N ILE A 805 -8.09 6.55 -14.04
CA ILE A 805 -6.67 6.20 -13.87
C ILE A 805 -5.81 7.37 -14.31
N ILE A 806 -4.98 7.90 -13.42
CA ILE A 806 -3.99 8.94 -13.75
C ILE A 806 -2.98 8.35 -14.75
N ASP A 807 -2.73 9.08 -15.85
CA ASP A 807 -2.00 8.62 -17.04
C ASP A 807 -2.65 7.43 -17.78
N ASN A 808 -3.97 7.49 -17.95
CA ASN A 808 -4.77 6.58 -18.76
C ASN A 808 -4.23 6.45 -20.21
N PRO A 809 -3.89 5.23 -20.70
CA PRO A 809 -3.42 5.01 -22.06
C PRO A 809 -4.32 5.56 -23.17
N HIS A 810 -5.64 5.65 -22.95
CA HIS A 810 -6.59 6.23 -23.92
C HIS A 810 -6.45 7.75 -24.05
N GLU A 811 -6.28 8.45 -22.92
CA GLU A 811 -6.09 9.90 -22.90
C GLU A 811 -4.71 10.26 -23.49
N LYS A 812 -3.69 9.47 -23.13
CA LYS A 812 -2.34 9.59 -23.69
C LYS A 812 -2.34 9.39 -25.21
N LEU A 813 -3.08 8.40 -25.72
CA LEU A 813 -3.24 8.18 -27.17
C LEU A 813 -3.90 9.39 -27.85
N LYS A 814 -5.00 9.90 -27.29
CA LYS A 814 -5.70 11.06 -27.84
C LYS A 814 -4.81 12.31 -27.86
N GLN A 815 -4.14 12.65 -26.76
CA GLN A 815 -3.21 13.78 -26.69
C GLN A 815 -2.08 13.68 -27.73
N GLN A 816 -1.50 12.49 -27.95
CA GLN A 816 -0.49 12.29 -28.99
C GLN A 816 -1.07 12.39 -30.41
N PHE A 817 -2.29 11.88 -30.63
CA PHE A 817 -2.97 11.99 -31.92
C PHE A 817 -3.29 13.44 -32.27
N ASP A 818 -3.91 14.20 -31.36
CA ASP A 818 -4.25 15.62 -31.54
C ASP A 818 -2.99 16.45 -31.86
N PHE A 819 -1.88 16.22 -31.15
CA PHE A 819 -0.58 16.87 -31.40
C PHE A 819 0.03 16.54 -32.77
N TYR A 820 -0.16 15.32 -33.28
CA TYR A 820 0.32 14.93 -34.62
C TYR A 820 -0.65 15.34 -35.74
N LYS A 821 -1.96 15.39 -35.49
CA LYS A 821 -3.01 15.84 -36.43
C LYS A 821 -2.84 17.31 -36.82
N GLN A 822 -2.24 18.12 -35.94
CA GLN A 822 -1.81 19.50 -36.23
C GLN A 822 -0.56 19.63 -37.13
N LYS A 823 0.19 18.54 -37.38
CA LYS A 823 1.54 18.60 -37.98
C LYS A 823 1.75 17.72 -39.20
N TYR A 824 0.89 16.72 -39.41
CA TYR A 824 1.03 15.74 -40.49
C TYR A 824 -0.34 15.22 -40.96
N ASP A 825 -0.38 14.66 -42.18
CA ASP A 825 -1.57 13.99 -42.72
C ASP A 825 -2.11 12.89 -41.80
N ASN A 826 -3.43 12.68 -41.81
CA ASN A 826 -4.17 11.85 -40.86
C ASN A 826 -3.64 10.41 -40.75
N ALA A 827 -3.25 9.79 -41.87
CA ALA A 827 -2.65 8.45 -41.86
C ALA A 827 -1.31 8.43 -41.10
N THR A 828 -0.45 9.42 -41.37
CA THR A 828 0.86 9.54 -40.73
C THR A 828 0.78 9.99 -39.26
N ALA A 829 -0.23 10.80 -38.90
CA ALA A 829 -0.53 11.15 -37.52
C ALA A 829 -1.03 9.93 -36.72
N THR A 830 -1.89 9.11 -37.33
CA THR A 830 -2.35 7.83 -36.77
C THR A 830 -1.18 6.89 -36.52
N ARG A 831 -0.31 6.64 -37.52
CA ARG A 831 0.88 5.77 -37.35
C ARG A 831 1.83 6.28 -36.25
N LYS A 832 2.13 7.58 -36.17
CA LYS A 832 3.05 8.15 -35.17
C LYS A 832 2.50 8.10 -33.74
N SER A 833 1.22 8.42 -33.55
CA SER A 833 0.56 8.32 -32.24
C SER A 833 0.42 6.86 -31.78
N ALA A 834 0.10 5.93 -32.69
CA ALA A 834 0.13 4.50 -32.43
C ALA A 834 1.53 4.02 -32.00
N GLU A 835 2.59 4.30 -32.78
CA GLU A 835 3.97 3.91 -32.43
C GLU A 835 4.36 4.40 -31.03
N LYS A 836 3.98 5.64 -30.69
CA LYS A 836 4.32 6.24 -29.39
C LYS A 836 3.65 5.53 -28.21
N ILE A 837 2.40 5.09 -28.37
CA ILE A 837 1.65 4.33 -27.36
C ILE A 837 2.09 2.87 -27.33
N GLN A 838 2.44 2.26 -28.47
CA GLN A 838 3.02 0.93 -28.52
C GLN A 838 4.35 0.88 -27.74
N GLN A 839 5.25 1.86 -27.94
CA GLN A 839 6.49 1.99 -27.17
C GLN A 839 6.23 2.19 -25.66
N PHE A 840 5.19 2.95 -25.28
CA PHE A 840 4.81 3.15 -23.88
C PHE A 840 4.35 1.83 -23.23
N LEU A 841 3.45 1.09 -23.89
CA LEU A 841 2.95 -0.20 -23.39
C LEU A 841 4.05 -1.26 -23.31
N VAL A 842 4.89 -1.40 -24.34
CA VAL A 842 6.00 -2.37 -24.35
C VAL A 842 6.99 -2.10 -23.22
N ASN A 843 7.47 -0.86 -23.06
CA ASN A 843 8.40 -0.53 -21.99
C ASN A 843 7.74 -0.60 -20.60
N GLY A 844 6.46 -0.25 -20.47
CA GLY A 844 5.71 -0.35 -19.22
C GLY A 844 5.56 -1.78 -18.73
N ILE A 845 5.11 -2.71 -19.58
CA ILE A 845 4.99 -4.14 -19.25
C ILE A 845 6.38 -4.72 -18.96
N GLN A 846 7.38 -4.40 -19.77
CA GLN A 846 8.75 -4.89 -19.61
C GLN A 846 9.39 -4.42 -18.30
N LEU A 847 9.15 -3.18 -17.86
CA LEU A 847 9.60 -2.68 -16.55
C LEU A 847 9.02 -3.50 -15.39
N VAL A 848 7.76 -3.94 -15.48
CA VAL A 848 7.15 -4.78 -14.44
C VAL A 848 7.85 -6.14 -14.37
N TYR A 849 8.01 -6.87 -15.47
CA TYR A 849 8.71 -8.17 -15.45
C TYR A 849 10.18 -8.04 -15.00
N GLN A 850 10.89 -6.99 -15.44
CA GLN A 850 12.28 -6.75 -15.05
C GLN A 850 12.43 -6.36 -13.57
N SER A 851 11.45 -5.66 -12.98
CA SER A 851 11.44 -5.40 -11.52
C SER A 851 11.39 -6.67 -10.67
N GLN A 852 10.96 -7.79 -11.27
CA GLN A 852 10.81 -9.10 -10.67
C GLN A 852 11.93 -10.08 -11.06
N GLY A 853 12.95 -9.61 -11.80
CA GLY A 853 14.06 -10.41 -12.28
C GLY A 853 13.68 -11.42 -13.38
N ILE A 854 12.61 -11.17 -14.13
CA ILE A 854 12.20 -11.99 -15.27
C ILE A 854 12.59 -11.29 -16.57
N GLU A 855 13.48 -11.92 -17.36
CA GLU A 855 13.86 -11.44 -18.69
C GLU A 855 12.94 -12.04 -19.77
N ILE A 856 12.03 -11.21 -20.30
CA ILE A 856 11.22 -11.52 -21.50
C ILE A 856 11.81 -10.77 -22.70
N SER A 857 11.75 -11.35 -23.91
CA SER A 857 12.11 -10.60 -25.11
C SER A 857 10.96 -9.69 -25.56
N ASP A 858 11.25 -8.40 -25.69
CA ASP A 858 10.35 -7.34 -26.18
C ASP A 858 9.47 -7.79 -27.38
N LYS A 859 10.02 -8.59 -28.30
CA LYS A 859 9.32 -9.05 -29.52
C LYS A 859 8.01 -9.79 -29.25
N HIS A 860 7.87 -10.43 -28.09
CA HIS A 860 6.63 -11.10 -27.69
C HIS A 860 5.57 -10.09 -27.22
N ILE A 861 5.98 -9.09 -26.43
CA ILE A 861 5.09 -8.01 -25.99
C ILE A 861 4.65 -7.16 -27.19
N GLU A 862 5.57 -6.91 -28.13
CA GLU A 862 5.30 -6.23 -29.42
C GLU A 862 4.22 -6.94 -30.26
N ILE A 863 4.12 -8.27 -30.22
CA ILE A 863 3.05 -9.01 -30.92
C ILE A 863 1.68 -8.74 -30.28
N ILE A 864 1.57 -8.80 -28.95
CA ILE A 864 0.31 -8.55 -28.24
C ILE A 864 -0.13 -7.09 -28.41
N VAL A 865 0.81 -6.15 -28.24
CA VAL A 865 0.59 -4.72 -28.37
C VAL A 865 0.22 -4.33 -29.81
N LYS A 866 0.70 -5.05 -30.84
CA LYS A 866 0.22 -4.90 -32.22
C LYS A 866 -1.28 -5.18 -32.31
N GLN A 867 -1.75 -6.30 -31.74
CA GLN A 867 -3.17 -6.67 -31.81
C GLN A 867 -4.06 -5.65 -31.10
N MET A 868 -3.63 -5.17 -29.92
CA MET A 868 -4.32 -4.11 -29.16
C MET A 868 -4.44 -2.76 -29.92
N THR A 869 -3.55 -2.49 -30.88
CA THR A 869 -3.47 -1.21 -31.63
C THR A 869 -3.69 -1.39 -33.14
N SER A 870 -4.23 -2.54 -33.56
CA SER A 870 -4.40 -2.93 -34.96
C SER A 870 -5.53 -2.19 -35.70
N LYS A 871 -6.43 -1.53 -34.95
CA LYS A 871 -7.68 -0.96 -35.47
C LYS A 871 -7.79 0.55 -35.26
N VAL A 872 -8.56 1.18 -36.13
CA VAL A 872 -8.93 2.60 -36.08
C VAL A 872 -10.45 2.74 -36.01
N LEU A 873 -10.90 3.88 -35.47
CA LEU A 873 -12.31 4.30 -35.49
C LEU A 873 -12.49 5.35 -36.59
N ILE A 874 -13.51 5.20 -37.42
CA ILE A 874 -13.78 6.12 -38.53
C ILE A 874 -14.51 7.37 -38.01
N GLU A 875 -13.97 8.56 -38.33
CA GLU A 875 -14.58 9.85 -38.04
C GLU A 875 -15.54 10.24 -39.17
N GLU A 876 -15.06 10.20 -40.42
CA GLU A 876 -15.80 10.53 -41.63
C GLU A 876 -15.50 9.51 -42.73
N GLY A 877 -16.53 8.89 -43.32
CA GLY A 877 -16.37 7.88 -44.37
C GLY A 877 -15.84 8.42 -45.71
N GLY A 878 -15.98 9.72 -45.99
CA GLY A 878 -15.57 10.30 -47.27
C GLY A 878 -16.36 9.71 -48.44
N GLU A 879 -15.65 9.18 -49.44
CA GLU A 879 -16.19 8.39 -50.56
C GLU A 879 -16.15 6.86 -50.31
N THR A 880 -15.75 6.41 -49.11
CA THR A 880 -15.73 4.97 -48.78
C THR A 880 -17.10 4.46 -48.37
N SER A 881 -17.36 3.16 -48.57
CA SER A 881 -18.58 2.48 -48.10
C SER A 881 -18.58 2.19 -46.59
N LEU A 882 -17.99 3.07 -45.78
CA LEU A 882 -17.75 2.87 -44.35
C LEU A 882 -18.42 3.97 -43.53
N LEU A 883 -19.08 3.58 -42.45
CA LEU A 883 -19.88 4.48 -41.62
C LEU A 883 -19.04 5.15 -40.52
N SER A 884 -19.46 6.34 -40.09
CA SER A 884 -18.87 7.01 -38.91
C SER A 884 -19.09 6.15 -37.66
N GLY A 885 -18.04 5.94 -36.88
CA GLY A 885 -18.06 5.05 -35.72
C GLY A 885 -17.73 3.57 -36.01
N GLU A 886 -17.52 3.17 -37.27
CA GLU A 886 -17.03 1.82 -37.59
C GLU A 886 -15.56 1.60 -37.17
N VAL A 887 -15.23 0.34 -36.91
CA VAL A 887 -13.91 -0.09 -36.41
C VAL A 887 -13.24 -1.05 -37.39
N ILE A 888 -12.21 -0.56 -38.10
CA ILE A 888 -11.53 -1.27 -39.20
C ILE A 888 -10.02 -1.44 -38.94
N GLU A 889 -9.38 -2.43 -39.55
CA GLU A 889 -7.91 -2.60 -39.49
C GLU A 889 -7.19 -1.43 -40.17
N ILE A 890 -6.11 -0.92 -39.55
CA ILE A 890 -5.32 0.20 -40.10
C ILE A 890 -4.75 -0.12 -41.50
N ASN A 891 -4.24 -1.33 -41.68
CA ASN A 891 -3.69 -1.81 -42.97
C ASN A 891 -4.76 -1.98 -44.07
N ARG A 892 -6.06 -2.02 -43.72
CA ARG A 892 -7.17 -2.13 -44.66
C ARG A 892 -7.65 -0.74 -45.10
N ILE A 893 -7.86 0.18 -44.17
CA ILE A 893 -8.25 1.56 -44.52
C ILE A 893 -7.15 2.31 -45.28
N GLU A 894 -5.87 2.08 -44.96
CA GLU A 894 -4.73 2.64 -45.71
C GLU A 894 -4.60 2.11 -47.15
N LYS A 895 -5.25 0.98 -47.50
CA LYS A 895 -5.35 0.50 -48.88
C LYS A 895 -6.56 1.12 -49.58
N ILE A 896 -7.70 1.19 -48.91
CA ILE A 896 -8.92 1.82 -49.43
C ILE A 896 -8.66 3.29 -49.77
N ASN A 897 -8.06 4.06 -48.85
CA ASN A 897 -7.69 5.47 -49.05
C ASN A 897 -6.54 5.73 -50.05
N LYS A 898 -5.96 4.70 -50.68
CA LYS A 898 -5.04 4.88 -51.82
C LYS A 898 -5.76 4.91 -53.17
N ASN A 899 -6.96 4.36 -53.24
CA ASN A 899 -7.71 4.17 -54.48
C ASN A 899 -8.84 5.22 -54.65
N ILE A 900 -8.94 6.20 -53.75
CA ILE A 900 -10.10 7.09 -53.58
C ILE A 900 -9.62 8.55 -53.43
N ILE A 901 -10.39 9.48 -53.99
CA ILE A 901 -10.07 10.92 -54.02
C ILE A 901 -10.40 11.53 -52.65
N LYS A 902 -11.65 11.45 -52.19
CA LYS A 902 -12.09 11.95 -50.87
C LYS A 902 -11.91 10.88 -49.80
N LYS A 903 -10.66 10.72 -49.39
CA LYS A 903 -10.19 9.81 -48.33
C LYS A 903 -11.01 9.91 -47.04
N ALA A 904 -11.31 8.75 -46.44
CA ALA A 904 -11.93 8.67 -45.12
C ALA A 904 -11.00 9.20 -44.01
N LYS A 905 -11.55 9.93 -43.03
CA LYS A 905 -10.85 10.34 -41.81
C LYS A 905 -11.07 9.31 -40.70
N TYR A 906 -10.03 9.01 -39.95
CA TYR A 906 -10.06 8.02 -38.87
C TYR A 906 -9.08 8.36 -37.75
N GLN A 907 -9.35 7.89 -36.53
CA GLN A 907 -8.49 8.04 -35.36
C GLN A 907 -8.04 6.68 -34.82
N PRO A 908 -6.81 6.56 -34.27
CA PRO A 908 -6.35 5.31 -33.68
C PRO A 908 -7.16 4.96 -32.43
N ILE A 909 -7.43 3.67 -32.20
CA ILE A 909 -8.02 3.20 -30.95
C ILE A 909 -7.14 2.15 -30.27
N LEU A 910 -7.21 2.13 -28.94
CA LEU A 910 -6.59 1.11 -28.10
C LEU A 910 -7.67 0.16 -27.59
N LEU A 911 -7.56 -1.12 -27.95
CA LEU A 911 -8.43 -2.19 -27.47
C LEU A 911 -7.70 -3.02 -26.40
N GLY A 912 -8.33 -3.20 -25.24
CA GLY A 912 -7.91 -4.22 -24.26
C GLY A 912 -8.05 -5.63 -24.83
N ILE A 913 -7.24 -6.57 -24.34
CA ILE A 913 -7.18 -7.94 -24.90
C ILE A 913 -8.53 -8.70 -24.94
N THR A 914 -9.48 -8.47 -24.02
CA THR A 914 -10.85 -9.04 -24.15
C THR A 914 -11.59 -8.45 -25.34
N LYS A 915 -11.59 -7.12 -25.48
CA LYS A 915 -12.26 -6.45 -26.60
C LYS A 915 -11.55 -6.72 -27.94
N ALA A 916 -10.24 -6.97 -27.94
CA ALA A 916 -9.50 -7.37 -29.13
C ALA A 916 -9.90 -8.78 -29.61
N SER A 917 -9.95 -9.78 -28.72
CA SER A 917 -10.33 -11.17 -29.08
C SER A 917 -11.80 -11.29 -29.53
N LEU A 918 -12.73 -10.59 -28.86
CA LEU A 918 -14.14 -10.54 -29.27
C LEU A 918 -14.36 -9.84 -30.62
N ASN A 919 -13.45 -8.96 -31.06
CA ASN A 919 -13.52 -8.28 -32.36
C ASN A 919 -12.62 -8.95 -33.43
N THR A 920 -12.46 -10.27 -33.36
CA THR A 920 -11.83 -11.06 -34.43
C THR A 920 -12.79 -11.26 -35.62
N GLU A 921 -12.25 -11.53 -36.82
CA GLU A 921 -13.07 -11.70 -38.03
C GLU A 921 -13.80 -13.06 -38.06
N SER A 922 -13.21 -14.09 -37.45
CA SER A 922 -13.84 -15.40 -37.29
C SER A 922 -14.83 -15.39 -36.13
N PHE A 923 -16.11 -15.58 -36.43
CA PHE A 923 -17.14 -15.72 -35.40
C PHE A 923 -17.04 -17.06 -34.65
N ILE A 924 -16.50 -18.12 -35.29
CA ILE A 924 -16.25 -19.42 -34.65
C ILE A 924 -15.18 -19.27 -33.55
N SER A 925 -14.10 -18.53 -33.86
CA SER A 925 -13.02 -18.24 -32.93
C SER A 925 -13.47 -17.33 -31.78
N ALA A 926 -14.25 -16.28 -32.08
CA ALA A 926 -14.82 -15.38 -31.08
C ALA A 926 -15.83 -16.07 -30.15
N ALA A 927 -16.77 -16.86 -30.69
CA ALA A 927 -17.78 -17.55 -29.89
C ALA A 927 -17.15 -18.57 -28.93
N SER A 928 -16.10 -19.27 -29.37
CA SER A 928 -15.33 -20.18 -28.52
C SER A 928 -14.41 -19.48 -27.49
N PHE A 929 -14.44 -18.15 -27.40
CA PHE A 929 -13.80 -17.39 -26.31
C PHE A 929 -14.78 -17.10 -25.18
N GLN A 930 -15.72 -16.15 -25.39
CA GLN A 930 -16.71 -15.64 -24.42
C GLN A 930 -17.94 -15.07 -25.16
N GLU A 931 -19.04 -14.81 -24.43
CA GLU A 931 -20.27 -14.21 -24.97
C GLU A 931 -20.87 -14.94 -26.20
N THR A 932 -20.81 -16.28 -26.19
CA THR A 932 -21.28 -17.19 -27.28
C THR A 932 -22.57 -16.75 -27.95
N THR A 933 -23.64 -16.53 -27.17
CA THR A 933 -24.97 -16.15 -27.66
C THR A 933 -24.94 -14.83 -28.43
N ARG A 934 -24.29 -13.80 -27.88
CA ARG A 934 -24.14 -12.49 -28.50
C ARG A 934 -23.35 -12.55 -29.81
N VAL A 935 -22.24 -13.29 -29.82
CA VAL A 935 -21.38 -13.44 -31.01
C VAL A 935 -22.14 -14.15 -32.14
N LEU A 936 -22.87 -15.23 -31.82
CA LEU A 936 -23.65 -15.98 -32.81
C LEU A 936 -24.86 -15.20 -33.32
N ILE A 937 -25.57 -14.46 -32.45
CA ILE A 937 -26.68 -13.58 -32.87
C ILE A 937 -26.16 -12.48 -33.82
N GLN A 938 -25.04 -11.82 -33.49
CA GLN A 938 -24.45 -10.80 -34.36
C GLN A 938 -24.04 -11.39 -35.72
N ALA A 939 -23.37 -12.55 -35.73
CA ALA A 939 -22.96 -13.22 -36.96
C ALA A 939 -24.13 -13.68 -37.84
N ALA A 940 -25.25 -14.09 -37.22
CA ALA A 940 -26.47 -14.46 -37.92
C ALA A 940 -27.18 -13.25 -38.54
N ILE A 941 -27.28 -12.13 -37.82
CA ILE A 941 -27.85 -10.86 -38.32
C ILE A 941 -27.02 -10.31 -39.50
N GLU A 942 -25.69 -10.44 -39.43
CA GLU A 942 -24.76 -9.97 -40.46
C GLU A 942 -24.55 -10.96 -41.62
N GLY A 943 -25.13 -12.16 -41.56
CA GLY A 943 -24.91 -13.21 -42.58
C GLY A 943 -23.45 -13.65 -42.73
N LYS A 944 -22.65 -13.61 -41.66
CA LYS A 944 -21.19 -13.76 -41.72
C LYS A 944 -20.73 -15.15 -42.19
N THR A 945 -19.85 -15.18 -43.19
CA THR A 945 -19.12 -16.37 -43.64
C THR A 945 -17.72 -16.44 -43.01
N ASP A 946 -17.33 -17.62 -42.52
CA ASP A 946 -15.99 -17.87 -41.97
C ASP A 946 -15.12 -18.62 -42.98
N TRP A 947 -13.89 -18.14 -43.17
CA TRP A 947 -12.93 -18.63 -44.16
C TRP A 947 -11.81 -19.49 -43.54
N LEU A 948 -11.86 -19.73 -42.22
CA LEU A 948 -11.02 -20.71 -41.53
C LEU A 948 -9.50 -20.46 -41.70
N TYR A 949 -9.10 -19.18 -41.61
CA TYR A 949 -7.69 -18.75 -41.72
C TYR A 949 -6.90 -18.86 -40.41
N GLY A 950 -7.57 -18.92 -39.26
CA GLY A 950 -6.98 -19.02 -37.94
C GLY A 950 -6.71 -20.45 -37.49
N LEU A 951 -6.00 -20.58 -36.37
CA LEU A 951 -5.68 -21.88 -35.79
C LEU A 951 -6.91 -22.54 -35.14
N LYS A 952 -7.73 -21.75 -34.44
CA LYS A 952 -8.82 -22.23 -33.58
C LYS A 952 -9.96 -22.85 -34.38
N GLU A 953 -10.38 -22.21 -35.46
CA GLU A 953 -11.46 -22.74 -36.32
C GLU A 953 -11.07 -24.08 -36.95
N ASN A 954 -9.82 -24.22 -37.41
CA ASN A 954 -9.34 -25.48 -37.97
C ASN A 954 -9.29 -26.58 -36.88
N VAL A 955 -8.86 -26.28 -35.65
CA VAL A 955 -8.91 -27.24 -34.52
C VAL A 955 -10.34 -27.67 -34.20
N ILE A 956 -11.29 -26.71 -34.10
CA ILE A 956 -12.71 -26.99 -33.80
C ILE A 956 -13.35 -27.89 -34.87
N LEU A 957 -12.96 -27.72 -36.14
CA LEU A 957 -13.46 -28.50 -37.28
C LEU A 957 -12.60 -29.74 -37.63
N GLY A 958 -11.64 -30.12 -36.78
CA GLY A 958 -10.78 -31.30 -37.02
C GLY A 958 -9.84 -31.19 -38.24
N ARG A 959 -9.59 -29.99 -38.75
CA ARG A 959 -8.76 -29.72 -39.94
C ARG A 959 -7.30 -29.42 -39.57
N LEU A 960 -6.40 -29.65 -40.52
CA LEU A 960 -4.99 -29.27 -40.39
C LEU A 960 -4.84 -27.75 -40.17
N ILE A 961 -4.21 -27.38 -39.05
CA ILE A 961 -3.95 -25.99 -38.70
C ILE A 961 -3.04 -25.30 -39.75
N PRO A 962 -3.27 -24.01 -40.07
CA PRO A 962 -2.43 -23.23 -40.99
C PRO A 962 -1.07 -22.80 -40.39
N ALA A 963 -0.39 -23.68 -39.66
CA ALA A 963 0.93 -23.47 -39.09
C ALA A 963 1.77 -24.76 -39.15
N GLY A 964 3.09 -24.64 -39.01
CA GLY A 964 4.04 -25.75 -38.98
C GLY A 964 3.93 -26.66 -40.22
N THR A 965 3.64 -27.93 -39.99
CA THR A 965 3.45 -28.92 -41.07
C THR A 965 2.22 -28.63 -41.94
N GLY A 966 1.10 -28.23 -41.33
CA GLY A 966 -0.15 -27.95 -42.05
C GLY A 966 -0.06 -26.72 -42.98
N PHE A 967 0.81 -25.77 -42.66
CA PHE A 967 1.15 -24.65 -43.56
C PHE A 967 1.77 -25.16 -44.86
N LYS A 968 2.81 -25.99 -44.78
CA LYS A 968 3.50 -26.58 -45.95
C LYS A 968 2.58 -27.45 -46.81
N THR A 969 1.62 -28.14 -46.19
CA THR A 969 0.60 -28.90 -46.94
C THR A 969 -0.36 -27.98 -47.68
N LYS A 970 -0.81 -26.87 -47.06
CA LYS A 970 -1.65 -25.87 -47.75
C LYS A 970 -0.89 -25.16 -48.88
N GLU A 971 0.40 -24.83 -48.72
CA GLU A 971 1.24 -24.29 -49.79
C GLU A 971 1.30 -25.23 -51.01
N LYS A 972 1.63 -26.52 -50.80
CA LYS A 972 1.68 -27.52 -51.87
C LYS A 972 0.35 -27.66 -52.60
N LEU A 973 -0.77 -27.68 -51.87
CA LEU A 973 -2.11 -27.74 -52.47
C LEU A 973 -2.41 -26.48 -53.31
N SER A 974 -2.07 -25.28 -52.83
CA SER A 974 -2.25 -24.04 -53.61
C SER A 974 -1.37 -23.96 -54.85
N GLN A 975 -0.15 -24.50 -54.81
CA GLN A 975 0.73 -24.61 -55.97
C GLN A 975 0.18 -25.62 -56.98
N GLN A 976 -0.39 -26.74 -56.51
CA GLN A 976 -1.05 -27.72 -57.37
C GLN A 976 -2.34 -27.19 -58.00
N SER A 977 -3.12 -26.33 -57.33
CA SER A 977 -4.28 -25.68 -57.96
C SER A 977 -3.86 -24.61 -58.96
N GLN A 978 -2.89 -23.75 -58.63
CA GLN A 978 -2.38 -22.74 -59.56
C GLN A 978 -1.74 -23.35 -60.81
N ASN A 979 -0.97 -24.44 -60.67
CA ASN A 979 -0.43 -25.14 -61.83
C ASN A 979 -1.53 -25.81 -62.68
N LYS A 980 -2.65 -26.24 -62.08
CA LYS A 980 -3.81 -26.72 -62.85
C LYS A 980 -4.53 -25.60 -63.59
N GLU A 981 -4.72 -24.45 -62.95
CA GLU A 981 -5.29 -23.25 -63.59
C GLU A 981 -4.42 -22.78 -64.76
N ILE A 982 -3.09 -22.67 -64.55
CA ILE A 982 -2.12 -22.29 -65.59
C ILE A 982 -2.12 -23.30 -66.74
N ASN A 983 -2.11 -24.61 -66.46
CA ASN A 983 -2.20 -25.62 -67.51
C ASN A 983 -3.53 -25.51 -68.28
N SER A 984 -4.67 -25.33 -67.60
CA SER A 984 -5.97 -25.12 -68.28
C SER A 984 -6.08 -23.79 -69.05
N ILE A 985 -5.11 -22.89 -68.92
CA ILE A 985 -4.97 -21.65 -69.71
C ILE A 985 -3.94 -21.82 -70.85
N LEU A 986 -3.15 -22.90 -70.82
CA LEU A 986 -2.23 -23.32 -71.89
C LEU A 986 -2.82 -24.42 -72.78
N ASP A 987 -3.86 -25.12 -72.30
CA ASP A 987 -4.67 -26.09 -73.04
C ASP A 987 -5.84 -25.44 -73.82
N ILE A 988 -5.89 -24.08 -73.89
CA ILE A 988 -6.88 -23.24 -74.59
C ILE A 988 -6.17 -22.31 -75.58
#